data_AF-A0A0D2DIN7-F1
#
_entry.id   AF-A0A0D2DIN7-F1
#
_cell.length_a   1.000
_cell.length_b   1.000
_cell.length_c   1.000
_cell.angle_alpha   90.00
_cell.angle_beta   90.00
_cell.angle_gamma   90.00
#
_symmetry.space_group_name_H-M   'P 1'
#
loop_
_entity.id
_entity.type
_entity.pdbx_description
1 polymer ?
#
loop_
_entity_poly.entity_id
_entity_poly.type
_entity_poly.pdbx_seq_one_letter_code
_entity_poly.pdbx_strand_id
1 'polypeptide(L)'
;MGESGSFDIAEYCAWQELGYTWARSIDTKDWSNLGTIFTPNFMFDYTEVYGFKEENMSPTDYVALIQGSLSDPETATQHLLASSKVRKLSATTATVEYQIRAAHMRITKNPRKEVAKGHAHGILQFFYRKLDTGWKISGMRATTVKITGARSEFSPPRVWRGLRVAVSLKCYKMPLHEDPEFIYWTKDGKHNFLPSHNILLEDKVYVIVMAAPDIQLSPSEYGVQHITDLDAPSAQKVTALLKENHEKFHTYWNFKGYHNHQTHYLLTAYALGASPDKLQNAFDTNAHYQRPLARADEQRVQKLYDDDYFLSLMSNEDYYADYLEFFTRKFHEEGWQTVVHRYMLSKTKLADEMLVRLFAGLVHPLIHFGFGVEFEQPGIIAEAMAQTAVHLRCFAPYLLGSEKLASGTQSKPLINIFQEIRQDPSLYDLSYWDGGSTLDDNVLGNAPPRLTELAAQWQVSPNEHDLDQATAEMINVNAWVTACAQRPPKEVKLDFFLIHQVNAAIFFSAFNKQSWLTVEDKVRLVEWKGRLDLITYASRIAPELHENELADYKPRVPDQASWSALVSRANRIEDDGHISKLLRALAHGQAISGPYENQPGLSHRFPLKGDGWLTLANMAVDTTDSVPYLDRWVRGAGADLPWDKFVNRGERVDDGKRYGLKGVLQA
;
A
#
# COMPACT_ATOMS: atom_id res chain seq x y z
N MET A 1 35.20 31.49 -7.15
CA MET A 1 34.15 30.62 -7.75
C MET A 1 32.97 31.53 -8.08
N GLY A 2 32.27 31.35 -9.19
CA GLY A 2 31.10 32.17 -9.50
C GLY A 2 29.95 31.88 -8.53
N GLU A 3 29.20 32.91 -8.16
CA GLU A 3 27.97 32.77 -7.36
C GLU A 3 26.92 31.98 -8.14
N SER A 4 26.22 31.07 -7.48
CA SER A 4 25.05 30.41 -8.06
C SER A 4 23.90 31.40 -8.10
N GLY A 5 23.45 31.78 -9.30
CA GLY A 5 22.28 32.64 -9.45
C GLY A 5 21.05 32.00 -8.79
N SER A 6 20.22 32.82 -8.15
CA SER A 6 18.99 32.35 -7.50
C SER A 6 18.02 31.75 -8.52
N PHE A 7 17.52 30.57 -8.18
CA PHE A 7 16.49 29.84 -8.92
C PHE A 7 15.27 29.64 -8.03
N ASP A 8 14.09 29.60 -8.63
CA ASP A 8 12.86 29.31 -7.91
C ASP A 8 12.57 27.79 -7.86
N ILE A 9 11.55 27.42 -7.08
CA ILE A 9 11.18 26.01 -6.88
C ILE A 9 10.62 25.37 -8.16
N ALA A 10 9.99 26.13 -9.05
CA ALA A 10 9.45 25.61 -10.31
C ALA A 10 10.55 25.35 -11.33
N GLU A 11 11.58 26.21 -11.41
CA GLU A 11 12.80 25.93 -12.15
C GLU A 11 13.52 24.68 -11.63
N TYR A 12 13.67 24.55 -10.30
CA TYR A 12 14.23 23.36 -9.68
C TYR A 12 13.47 22.09 -10.07
N CYS A 13 12.14 22.09 -9.88
CA CYS A 13 11.28 20.96 -10.21
C CYS A 13 11.37 20.59 -11.70
N ALA A 14 11.34 21.55 -12.62
CA ALA A 14 11.47 21.28 -14.05
C ALA A 14 12.81 20.59 -14.41
N TRP A 15 13.91 20.95 -13.76
CA TRP A 15 15.19 20.26 -14.00
C TRP A 15 15.21 18.84 -13.40
N GLN A 16 14.61 18.62 -12.22
CA GLN A 16 14.48 17.27 -11.65
C GLN A 16 13.53 16.39 -12.47
N GLU A 17 12.41 16.92 -12.94
CA GLU A 17 11.40 16.23 -13.76
C GLU A 17 11.99 15.74 -15.08
N LEU A 18 12.77 16.58 -15.77
CA LEU A 18 13.51 16.19 -16.98
C LEU A 18 14.56 15.09 -16.69
N GLY A 19 15.26 15.16 -15.56
CA GLY A 19 16.23 14.14 -15.14
C GLY A 19 15.57 12.81 -14.76
N TYR A 20 14.44 12.86 -14.05
CA TYR A 20 13.61 11.71 -13.73
C TYR A 20 13.03 11.08 -15.00
N THR A 21 12.49 11.89 -15.92
CA THR A 21 11.94 11.42 -17.20
C THR A 21 13.01 10.74 -18.04
N TRP A 22 14.24 11.29 -18.10
CA TRP A 22 15.36 10.62 -18.76
C TRP A 22 15.60 9.21 -18.20
N ALA A 23 15.72 9.06 -16.88
CA ALA A 23 15.99 7.78 -16.24
C ALA A 23 14.81 6.81 -16.44
N ARG A 24 13.60 7.27 -16.12
CA ARG A 24 12.36 6.48 -16.20
C ARG A 24 12.11 5.99 -17.62
N SER A 25 12.27 6.84 -18.65
CA SER A 25 12.04 6.45 -20.04
C SER A 25 13.06 5.44 -20.58
N ILE A 26 14.30 5.44 -20.08
CA ILE A 26 15.26 4.38 -20.41
C ILE A 26 14.87 3.06 -19.71
N ASP A 27 14.50 3.12 -18.43
CA ASP A 27 14.15 1.94 -17.65
C ASP A 27 12.80 1.30 -18.06
N THR A 28 11.84 2.09 -18.56
CA THR A 28 10.59 1.57 -19.17
C THR A 28 10.72 1.25 -20.65
N LYS A 29 11.79 1.72 -21.32
CA LYS A 29 11.96 1.68 -22.78
C LYS A 29 10.91 2.52 -23.54
N ASP A 30 10.44 3.60 -22.91
CA ASP A 30 9.61 4.65 -23.51
C ASP A 30 10.48 5.60 -24.34
N TRP A 31 10.90 5.08 -25.49
CA TRP A 31 11.73 5.77 -26.47
C TRP A 31 11.06 7.02 -27.05
N SER A 32 9.74 7.02 -27.13
CA SER A 32 8.89 8.14 -27.53
C SER A 32 9.11 9.35 -26.61
N ASN A 33 8.90 9.17 -25.31
CA ASN A 33 9.04 10.23 -24.31
C ASN A 33 10.50 10.68 -24.15
N LEU A 34 11.46 9.73 -24.19
CA LEU A 34 12.89 10.03 -24.15
C LEU A 34 13.32 11.02 -25.26
N GLY A 35 12.70 10.97 -26.45
CA GLY A 35 12.98 11.94 -27.51
C GLY A 35 12.51 13.37 -27.20
N THR A 36 11.51 13.56 -26.33
CA THR A 36 10.84 14.86 -26.13
C THR A 36 11.54 15.81 -25.15
N ILE A 37 12.43 15.29 -24.29
CA ILE A 37 13.03 16.06 -23.19
C ILE A 37 14.26 16.88 -23.62
N PHE A 38 14.74 16.69 -24.84
CA PHE A 38 15.96 17.33 -25.36
C PHE A 38 15.67 18.62 -26.15
N THR A 39 16.70 19.46 -26.31
CA THR A 39 16.69 20.51 -27.35
C THR A 39 16.92 19.88 -28.74
N PRO A 40 16.52 20.54 -29.85
CA PRO A 40 16.60 19.95 -31.20
C PRO A 40 17.99 19.44 -31.62
N ASN A 41 19.05 20.02 -31.07
CA ASN A 41 20.40 19.46 -31.03
C ASN A 41 20.94 19.65 -29.61
N PHE A 42 21.77 18.73 -29.10
CA PHE A 42 22.38 18.81 -27.78
C PHE A 42 23.77 18.14 -27.73
N MET A 43 24.57 18.49 -26.73
CA MET A 43 25.91 17.90 -26.55
C MET A 43 25.84 16.57 -25.77
N PHE A 44 26.46 15.51 -26.27
CA PHE A 44 26.52 14.18 -25.64
C PHE A 44 27.98 13.77 -25.39
N ASP A 45 28.44 13.82 -24.14
CA ASP A 45 29.82 13.56 -23.75
C ASP A 45 29.95 12.37 -22.79
N TYR A 46 30.17 11.19 -23.36
CA TYR A 46 30.47 9.95 -22.63
C TYR A 46 31.95 9.57 -22.84
N THR A 47 32.84 10.55 -22.98
CA THR A 47 34.27 10.32 -23.27
C THR A 47 34.93 9.44 -22.20
N GLU A 48 34.62 9.65 -20.92
CA GLU A 48 35.15 8.84 -19.81
C GLU A 48 34.53 7.45 -19.72
N VAL A 49 33.31 7.26 -20.26
CA VAL A 49 32.57 5.99 -20.16
C VAL A 49 32.87 5.06 -21.34
N TYR A 50 32.89 5.61 -22.55
CA TYR A 50 32.97 4.88 -23.82
C TYR A 50 33.95 5.48 -24.84
N GLY A 51 34.64 6.58 -24.52
CA GLY A 51 35.57 7.24 -25.46
C GLY A 51 34.88 7.98 -26.60
N PHE A 52 33.61 8.32 -26.46
CA PHE A 52 32.79 8.97 -27.49
C PHE A 52 32.18 10.28 -27.00
N LYS A 53 32.21 11.28 -27.88
CA LYS A 53 31.53 12.57 -27.72
C LYS A 53 30.93 12.99 -29.06
N GLU A 54 29.74 13.58 -29.01
CA GLU A 54 29.12 14.34 -30.10
C GLU A 54 28.71 15.72 -29.54
N GLU A 55 28.94 16.79 -30.30
CA GLU A 55 28.60 18.16 -29.87
C GLU A 55 27.18 18.55 -30.31
N ASN A 56 26.65 17.94 -31.39
CA ASN A 56 25.34 18.23 -31.99
C ASN A 56 24.52 16.94 -32.18
N MET A 57 24.30 16.19 -31.11
CA MET A 57 23.46 14.99 -31.09
C MET A 57 21.99 15.39 -31.32
N SER A 58 21.28 14.71 -32.23
CA SER A 58 19.83 14.86 -32.36
C SER A 58 19.11 13.95 -31.36
N PRO A 59 17.87 14.29 -30.92
CA PRO A 59 17.08 13.41 -30.07
C PRO A 59 16.81 12.03 -30.71
N THR A 60 16.62 11.99 -32.03
CA THR A 60 16.39 10.75 -32.79
C THR A 60 17.62 9.84 -32.78
N ASP A 61 18.80 10.39 -33.05
CA ASP A 61 20.06 9.63 -33.07
C ASP A 61 20.41 9.13 -31.67
N TYR A 62 20.15 9.94 -30.63
CA TYR A 62 20.32 9.53 -29.25
C TYR A 62 19.38 8.39 -28.84
N VAL A 63 18.09 8.49 -29.18
CA VAL A 63 17.13 7.41 -28.89
C VAL A 63 17.55 6.12 -29.61
N ALA A 64 17.94 6.19 -30.88
CA ALA A 64 18.44 5.04 -31.63
C ALA A 64 19.71 4.43 -31.01
N LEU A 65 20.62 5.27 -30.47
CA LEU A 65 21.84 4.84 -29.79
C LEU A 65 21.56 4.06 -28.50
N ILE A 66 20.63 4.54 -27.67
CA ILE A 66 20.24 3.86 -26.43
C ILE A 66 19.41 2.60 -26.74
N GLN A 67 18.50 2.65 -27.72
CA GLN A 67 17.76 1.48 -28.21
C GLN A 67 18.70 0.35 -28.65
N GLY A 68 19.72 0.67 -29.45
CA GLY A 68 20.74 -0.29 -29.91
C GLY A 68 21.61 -0.88 -28.80
N SER A 69 21.46 -0.40 -27.56
CA SER A 69 22.15 -0.89 -26.36
C SER A 69 21.21 -1.63 -25.39
N LEU A 70 19.96 -1.15 -25.21
CA LEU A 70 19.08 -1.54 -24.09
C LEU A 70 17.67 -2.02 -24.48
N SER A 71 17.30 -2.06 -25.77
CA SER A 71 15.96 -2.54 -26.20
C SER A 71 15.68 -4.03 -25.98
N ASP A 72 16.69 -4.83 -25.63
CA ASP A 72 16.57 -6.27 -25.32
C ASP A 72 15.45 -6.53 -24.27
N PRO A 73 14.36 -7.25 -24.60
CA PRO A 73 13.25 -7.52 -23.68
C PRO A 73 13.58 -8.40 -22.47
N GLU A 74 14.78 -9.00 -22.41
CA GLU A 74 15.28 -9.73 -21.24
C GLU A 74 16.29 -8.91 -20.41
N THR A 75 16.73 -7.74 -20.90
CA THR A 75 17.52 -6.79 -20.12
C THR A 75 16.61 -5.83 -19.35
N ALA A 76 16.79 -5.75 -18.04
CA ALA A 76 16.18 -4.76 -17.16
C ALA A 76 17.25 -3.76 -16.68
N THR A 77 16.87 -2.48 -16.53
CA THR A 77 17.75 -1.43 -16.02
C THR A 77 17.10 -0.63 -14.89
N GLN A 78 17.94 0.04 -14.10
CA GLN A 78 17.54 1.07 -13.15
C GLN A 78 18.60 2.18 -13.14
N HIS A 79 18.26 3.36 -13.65
CA HIS A 79 19.12 4.55 -13.68
C HIS A 79 18.86 5.44 -12.46
N LEU A 80 19.24 4.95 -11.28
CA LEU A 80 19.01 5.65 -10.02
C LEU A 80 19.82 6.95 -9.95
N LEU A 81 19.15 8.08 -10.16
CA LEU A 81 19.63 9.41 -9.83
C LEU A 81 19.41 9.66 -8.33
N ALA A 82 20.49 9.92 -7.60
CA ALA A 82 20.49 10.22 -6.17
C ALA A 82 20.70 11.73 -5.95
N SER A 83 21.47 12.12 -4.92
CA SER A 83 21.72 13.52 -4.57
C SER A 83 22.15 14.35 -5.79
N SER A 84 21.40 15.42 -6.05
CA SER A 84 21.62 16.35 -7.16
C SER A 84 22.20 17.68 -6.66
N LYS A 85 22.98 18.34 -7.53
CA LYS A 85 23.63 19.62 -7.23
C LYS A 85 23.38 20.57 -8.38
N VAL A 86 22.56 21.58 -8.10
CA VAL A 86 21.98 22.51 -9.07
C VAL A 86 22.78 23.81 -9.17
N ARG A 87 22.95 24.31 -10.39
CA ARG A 87 23.59 25.60 -10.69
C ARG A 87 22.85 26.30 -11.82
N LYS A 88 22.05 27.32 -11.52
CA LYS A 88 21.54 28.25 -12.54
C LYS A 88 22.69 29.12 -13.05
N LEU A 89 22.85 29.19 -14.36
CA LEU A 89 23.95 29.90 -15.05
C LEU A 89 23.46 31.20 -15.70
N SER A 90 22.19 31.27 -16.08
CA SER A 90 21.50 32.48 -16.55
C SER A 90 19.98 32.32 -16.38
N ALA A 91 19.19 33.30 -16.82
CA ALA A 91 17.73 33.18 -16.89
C ALA A 91 17.23 32.08 -17.85
N THR A 92 18.08 31.56 -18.74
CA THR A 92 17.72 30.55 -19.75
C THR A 92 18.66 29.34 -19.78
N THR A 93 19.64 29.24 -18.88
CA THR A 93 20.58 28.11 -18.81
C THR A 93 20.91 27.69 -17.38
N ALA A 94 21.07 26.38 -17.17
CA ALA A 94 21.43 25.79 -15.88
C ALA A 94 22.19 24.47 -16.05
N THR A 95 22.80 23.96 -14.99
CA THR A 95 23.32 22.59 -14.90
C THR A 95 22.86 21.90 -13.63
N VAL A 96 22.70 20.58 -13.70
CA VAL A 96 22.49 19.73 -12.53
C VAL A 96 23.44 18.54 -12.61
N GLU A 97 24.26 18.36 -11.56
CA GLU A 97 25.17 17.23 -11.37
C GLU A 97 24.48 16.21 -10.45
N TYR A 98 24.18 15.00 -10.95
CA TYR A 98 23.57 13.91 -10.18
C TYR A 98 24.60 12.84 -9.84
N GLN A 99 24.61 12.37 -8.58
CA GLN A 99 25.16 11.05 -8.30
C GLN A 99 24.28 9.98 -8.97
N ILE A 100 24.88 9.08 -9.77
CA ILE A 100 24.14 8.03 -10.48
C ILE A 100 24.65 6.63 -10.13
N ARG A 101 23.70 5.70 -9.93
CA ARG A 101 23.92 4.25 -9.99
C ARG A 101 23.05 3.66 -11.08
N ALA A 102 23.65 3.31 -12.21
CA ALA A 102 22.98 2.65 -13.33
C ALA A 102 23.14 1.13 -13.22
N ALA A 103 22.13 0.45 -12.69
CA ALA A 103 22.08 -1.00 -12.59
C ALA A 103 21.48 -1.63 -13.86
N HIS A 104 22.05 -2.74 -14.28
CA HIS A 104 21.70 -3.50 -15.48
C HIS A 104 21.69 -4.99 -15.13
N MET A 105 20.69 -5.72 -15.62
CA MET A 105 20.52 -7.15 -15.36
C MET A 105 19.89 -7.83 -16.58
N ARG A 106 20.39 -8.99 -17.00
CA ARG A 106 19.69 -9.85 -17.98
C ARG A 106 19.03 -11.02 -17.25
N ILE A 107 17.74 -11.19 -17.47
CA ILE A 107 16.90 -12.22 -16.87
C ILE A 107 16.26 -13.05 -17.98
N THR A 108 16.68 -14.31 -18.14
CA THR A 108 16.01 -15.23 -19.07
C THR A 108 14.58 -15.49 -18.61
N LYS A 109 13.62 -15.62 -19.53
CA LYS A 109 12.20 -15.80 -19.16
C LYS A 109 11.83 -17.22 -18.75
N ASN A 110 12.44 -18.26 -19.33
CA ASN A 110 12.17 -19.66 -19.02
C ASN A 110 13.45 -20.52 -19.02
N PRO A 111 13.89 -21.06 -17.87
CA PRO A 111 13.47 -20.70 -16.51
C PRO A 111 13.83 -19.24 -16.18
N ARG A 112 13.12 -18.65 -15.21
CA ARG A 112 13.41 -17.27 -14.77
C ARG A 112 14.73 -17.21 -14.01
N LYS A 113 15.80 -16.72 -14.64
CA LYS A 113 17.17 -16.74 -14.08
C LYS A 113 17.94 -15.46 -14.40
N GLU A 114 18.57 -14.87 -13.39
CA GLU A 114 19.63 -13.86 -13.58
C GLU A 114 20.83 -14.52 -14.26
N VAL A 115 21.15 -14.09 -15.49
CA VAL A 115 22.29 -14.63 -16.26
C VAL A 115 23.46 -13.67 -16.37
N ALA A 116 23.21 -12.36 -16.25
CA ALA A 116 24.24 -11.33 -16.24
C ALA A 116 23.81 -10.11 -15.42
N LYS A 117 24.79 -9.39 -14.85
CA LYS A 117 24.56 -8.20 -14.01
C LYS A 117 25.71 -7.21 -14.10
N GLY A 118 25.40 -5.93 -14.12
CA GLY A 118 26.37 -4.83 -14.14
C GLY A 118 25.84 -3.60 -13.40
N HIS A 119 26.68 -2.98 -12.58
CA HIS A 119 26.37 -1.67 -11.98
C HIS A 119 27.46 -0.67 -12.36
N ALA A 120 27.08 0.46 -12.96
CA ALA A 120 27.95 1.62 -13.12
C ALA A 120 27.62 2.67 -12.05
N HIS A 121 28.66 3.29 -11.49
CA HIS A 121 28.57 4.33 -10.46
C HIS A 121 29.40 5.53 -10.91
N GLY A 122 28.83 6.74 -10.85
CA GLY A 122 29.45 7.93 -11.42
C GLY A 122 28.70 9.22 -11.15
N ILE A 123 29.01 10.25 -11.93
CA ILE A 123 28.23 11.49 -11.98
C ILE A 123 27.63 11.63 -13.37
N LEU A 124 26.32 11.91 -13.44
CA LEU A 124 25.65 12.34 -14.67
C LEU A 124 25.34 13.83 -14.54
N GLN A 125 25.90 14.64 -15.43
CA GLN A 125 25.69 16.08 -15.47
C GLN A 125 24.79 16.43 -16.65
N PHE A 126 23.60 16.98 -16.38
CA PHE A 126 22.75 17.58 -17.40
C PHE A 126 22.98 19.09 -17.51
N PHE A 127 22.90 19.58 -18.75
CA PHE A 127 22.97 20.98 -19.13
C PHE A 127 21.62 21.38 -19.69
N TYR A 128 20.93 22.33 -19.06
CA TYR A 128 19.56 22.69 -19.40
C TYR A 128 19.50 24.03 -20.13
N ARG A 129 18.59 24.13 -21.09
CA ARG A 129 18.24 25.38 -21.77
C ARG A 129 16.73 25.60 -21.73
N LYS A 130 16.30 26.83 -21.49
CA LYS A 130 14.90 27.25 -21.59
C LYS A 130 14.61 27.65 -23.04
N LEU A 131 13.65 26.97 -23.65
CA LEU A 131 13.04 27.33 -24.93
C LEU A 131 11.66 27.96 -24.66
N ASP A 132 10.99 28.44 -25.70
CA ASP A 132 9.60 28.93 -25.61
C ASP A 132 8.63 27.82 -25.15
N THR A 133 8.97 26.56 -25.43
CA THR A 133 8.28 25.34 -24.97
C THR A 133 8.71 24.85 -23.58
N GLY A 134 9.44 25.67 -22.81
CA GLY A 134 9.90 25.37 -21.45
C GLY A 134 11.34 24.87 -21.38
N TRP A 135 11.73 24.31 -20.22
CA TRP A 135 13.07 23.75 -20.03
C TRP A 135 13.25 22.44 -20.80
N LYS A 136 14.44 22.25 -21.38
CA LYS A 136 14.88 21.03 -22.06
C LYS A 136 16.34 20.72 -21.78
N ILE A 137 16.73 19.46 -21.92
CA ILE A 137 18.12 19.02 -21.81
C ILE A 137 18.86 19.42 -23.09
N SER A 138 19.81 20.35 -22.96
CA SER A 138 20.69 20.87 -24.01
C SER A 138 22.11 20.27 -24.00
N GLY A 139 22.37 19.36 -23.07
CA GLY A 139 23.51 18.46 -23.13
C GLY A 139 23.56 17.50 -21.95
N MET A 140 24.36 16.45 -22.07
CA MET A 140 24.69 15.55 -20.97
C MET A 140 26.17 15.15 -20.99
N ARG A 141 26.77 15.02 -19.82
CA ARG A 141 28.09 14.40 -19.62
C ARG A 141 27.99 13.29 -18.57
N ALA A 142 28.57 12.13 -18.85
CA ALA A 142 28.73 11.07 -17.86
C ALA A 142 30.21 10.84 -17.51
N THR A 143 30.52 10.83 -16.22
CA THR A 143 31.83 10.45 -15.67
C THR A 143 31.66 9.17 -14.85
N THR A 144 32.66 8.28 -14.85
CA THR A 144 32.56 6.97 -14.20
C THR A 144 33.58 6.83 -13.07
N VAL A 145 33.09 6.57 -11.86
CA VAL A 145 33.92 6.32 -10.66
C VAL A 145 34.20 4.83 -10.49
N LYS A 146 33.20 3.95 -10.72
CA LYS A 146 33.38 2.49 -10.60
C LYS A 146 32.33 1.69 -11.37
N ILE A 147 32.77 0.67 -12.11
CA ILE A 147 31.88 -0.35 -12.68
C ILE A 147 32.16 -1.70 -12.02
N THR A 148 31.11 -2.46 -11.73
CA THR A 148 31.18 -3.81 -11.14
C THR A 148 30.25 -4.77 -11.90
N GLY A 149 30.70 -6.00 -12.18
CA GLY A 149 29.94 -7.00 -12.94
C GLY A 149 30.33 -7.06 -14.42
N ALA A 150 29.48 -7.73 -15.22
CA ALA A 150 29.74 -8.13 -16.61
C ALA A 150 29.63 -6.96 -17.62
N ARG A 151 30.47 -5.93 -17.47
CA ARG A 151 30.46 -4.69 -18.29
C ARG A 151 30.36 -4.96 -19.81
N SER A 152 31.04 -5.99 -20.30
CA SER A 152 31.08 -6.35 -21.72
C SER A 152 29.76 -6.84 -22.31
N GLU A 153 28.80 -7.29 -21.50
CA GLU A 153 27.51 -7.81 -21.96
C GLU A 153 26.41 -6.75 -22.05
N PHE A 154 26.62 -5.61 -21.39
CA PHE A 154 25.75 -4.43 -21.41
C PHE A 154 26.40 -3.24 -22.12
N SER A 155 27.63 -3.38 -22.60
CA SER A 155 28.26 -2.40 -23.48
C SER A 155 27.75 -2.60 -24.91
N PRO A 156 27.34 -1.54 -25.63
CA PRO A 156 26.97 -1.66 -27.04
C PRO A 156 28.09 -2.32 -27.87
N PRO A 157 27.73 -3.14 -28.89
CA PRO A 157 28.67 -4.01 -29.59
C PRO A 157 29.79 -3.25 -30.31
N ARG A 158 30.83 -3.99 -30.76
CA ARG A 158 32.09 -3.46 -31.38
C ARG A 158 31.93 -2.58 -32.64
N VAL A 159 30.70 -2.24 -33.03
CA VAL A 159 30.30 -1.31 -34.10
C VAL A 159 30.94 0.08 -33.94
N TRP A 160 31.35 0.47 -32.73
CA TRP A 160 32.01 1.76 -32.45
C TRP A 160 33.30 2.07 -33.23
N ARG A 161 33.97 1.09 -33.86
CA ARG A 161 35.04 1.37 -34.85
C ARG A 161 34.52 1.61 -36.27
N GLY A 162 33.33 1.14 -36.61
CA GLY A 162 32.69 1.28 -37.93
C GLY A 162 31.99 2.63 -38.15
N LEU A 163 31.60 3.34 -37.09
CA LEU A 163 30.93 4.65 -37.23
C LEU A 163 31.82 5.73 -37.90
N ARG A 164 33.15 5.57 -37.87
CA ARG A 164 34.09 6.39 -38.66
C ARG A 164 33.94 6.25 -40.19
N VAL A 165 33.18 5.27 -40.68
CA VAL A 165 33.00 4.99 -42.12
C VAL A 165 31.56 5.24 -42.56
N ALA A 166 30.57 4.91 -41.73
CA ALA A 166 29.15 5.04 -42.07
C ALA A 166 28.70 6.49 -42.34
N VAL A 167 29.28 7.48 -41.64
CA VAL A 167 28.94 8.91 -41.79
C VAL A 167 29.49 9.51 -43.10
N SER A 168 30.36 8.79 -43.83
CA SER A 168 31.06 9.33 -45.01
C SER A 168 30.40 9.04 -46.37
N LEU A 169 29.34 8.22 -46.44
CA LEU A 169 28.82 7.70 -47.72
C LEU A 169 27.29 7.69 -47.83
N LYS A 170 26.66 8.88 -47.86
CA LYS A 170 25.31 9.05 -48.43
C LYS A 170 24.99 10.46 -48.96
N CYS A 171 25.92 11.07 -49.71
CA CYS A 171 25.70 12.35 -50.40
C CYS A 171 25.60 12.18 -51.94
N TYR A 172 24.41 11.86 -52.46
CA TYR A 172 23.98 11.92 -53.87
C TYR A 172 22.44 11.73 -53.89
N LYS A 173 21.59 12.48 -54.60
CA LYS A 173 21.76 13.69 -55.43
C LYS A 173 20.42 14.47 -55.51
N MET A 174 20.48 15.77 -55.82
CA MET A 174 19.35 16.71 -56.08
C MET A 174 18.60 16.41 -57.41
N PRO A 175 17.37 16.94 -57.70
CA PRO A 175 17.02 18.38 -57.62
C PRO A 175 15.58 18.79 -57.20
N LEU A 176 15.34 20.11 -57.29
CA LEU A 176 14.11 20.85 -57.00
C LEU A 176 12.97 20.60 -58.01
N HIS A 177 11.75 21.02 -57.65
CA HIS A 177 10.83 21.75 -58.55
C HIS A 177 9.92 22.70 -57.74
N GLU A 178 9.21 23.61 -58.42
CA GLU A 178 8.63 24.84 -57.86
C GLU A 178 7.27 24.73 -57.10
N ASP A 179 7.00 25.80 -56.35
CA ASP A 179 5.71 26.36 -55.87
C ASP A 179 4.72 26.64 -57.06
N PRO A 180 3.44 27.08 -56.89
CA PRO A 180 2.94 28.02 -55.86
C PRO A 180 1.48 27.85 -55.34
N GLU A 181 1.02 28.87 -54.60
CA GLU A 181 -0.38 29.30 -54.34
C GLU A 181 -1.15 28.69 -53.14
N PHE A 182 -1.97 29.41 -52.34
CA PHE A 182 -2.24 30.85 -52.08
C PHE A 182 -3.31 30.96 -50.94
N ILE A 183 -3.54 31.97 -50.08
CA ILE A 183 -2.90 33.19 -49.49
C ILE A 183 -3.59 33.40 -48.09
N TYR A 184 -3.04 34.22 -47.18
CA TYR A 184 -3.74 35.25 -46.34
C TYR A 184 -3.30 35.41 -44.86
N TRP A 185 -3.42 36.66 -44.41
CA TRP A 185 -3.35 37.23 -43.04
C TRP A 185 -4.37 38.40 -43.03
N THR A 186 -4.85 39.01 -41.93
CA THR A 186 -4.47 39.04 -40.50
C THR A 186 -5.64 38.49 -39.64
N LYS A 187 -6.17 38.99 -38.50
CA LYS A 187 -6.07 40.16 -37.57
C LYS A 187 -6.82 39.75 -36.27
N ASP A 188 -6.85 40.40 -35.09
CA ASP A 188 -6.36 41.66 -34.51
C ASP A 188 -5.62 41.37 -33.17
N GLY A 189 -4.78 42.30 -32.68
CA GLY A 189 -3.99 42.09 -31.46
C GLY A 189 -4.54 42.76 -30.19
N LYS A 190 -4.48 42.04 -29.06
CA LYS A 190 -4.35 42.58 -27.69
C LYS A 190 -3.87 41.49 -26.73
N HIS A 191 -3.09 41.87 -25.71
CA HIS A 191 -2.55 40.94 -24.72
C HIS A 191 -3.55 40.62 -23.62
N ASN A 192 -3.55 39.35 -23.15
CA ASN A 192 -3.33 39.00 -21.75
C ASN A 192 -3.14 37.47 -21.63
N PHE A 193 -2.06 37.04 -20.95
CA PHE A 193 -1.76 35.63 -20.69
C PHE A 193 -2.01 35.30 -19.22
N LEU A 194 -3.03 34.49 -18.93
CA LEU A 194 -3.08 33.59 -17.77
C LEU A 194 -3.92 32.33 -18.15
N PRO A 195 -3.67 31.15 -17.56
CA PRO A 195 -4.13 29.89 -18.14
C PRO A 195 -5.39 29.28 -17.50
N SER A 196 -6.30 28.82 -18.33
CA SER A 196 -7.19 27.68 -18.04
C SER A 196 -7.62 27.01 -19.36
N HIS A 197 -7.64 25.67 -19.39
CA HIS A 197 -8.15 24.91 -20.54
C HIS A 197 -9.63 24.61 -20.32
N ASN A 198 -10.52 25.35 -20.99
CA ASN A 198 -11.93 24.98 -21.09
C ASN A 198 -12.14 24.12 -22.35
N ILE A 199 -12.70 22.93 -22.20
CA ILE A 199 -13.27 22.17 -23.32
C ILE A 199 -14.70 22.67 -23.52
N LEU A 200 -15.03 23.09 -24.74
CA LEU A 200 -16.37 23.60 -25.07
C LEU A 200 -17.29 22.45 -25.50
N LEU A 201 -18.34 22.23 -24.70
CA LEU A 201 -19.58 21.57 -25.11
C LEU A 201 -20.77 22.44 -24.64
N GLU A 202 -21.57 22.86 -25.62
CA GLU A 202 -22.90 23.50 -25.56
C GLU A 202 -23.34 24.16 -24.23
N ASP A 203 -23.07 25.47 -24.12
CA ASP A 203 -23.82 26.50 -23.37
C ASP A 203 -24.23 26.27 -21.90
N LYS A 204 -23.65 25.27 -21.22
CA LYS A 204 -23.72 25.13 -19.76
C LYS A 204 -22.33 24.91 -19.18
N VAL A 205 -21.80 25.93 -18.51
CA VAL A 205 -20.62 25.80 -17.66
C VAL A 205 -21.01 25.03 -16.39
N TYR A 206 -20.99 23.70 -16.48
CA TYR A 206 -20.89 22.85 -15.32
C TYR A 206 -19.51 23.05 -14.71
N VAL A 207 -19.43 23.95 -13.73
CA VAL A 207 -18.34 23.88 -12.76
C VAL A 207 -18.54 22.58 -12.00
N ILE A 208 -17.82 21.54 -12.39
CA ILE A 208 -17.56 20.40 -11.49
C ILE A 208 -16.69 20.98 -10.38
N VAL A 209 -17.37 21.54 -9.38
CA VAL A 209 -16.80 21.67 -8.05
C VAL A 209 -16.44 20.26 -7.66
N MET A 210 -15.15 19.94 -7.54
CA MET A 210 -14.76 18.74 -6.82
C MET A 210 -15.35 18.93 -5.42
N ALA A 211 -16.37 18.14 -5.09
CA ALA A 211 -17.00 18.23 -3.78
C ALA A 211 -15.90 18.07 -2.74
N ALA A 212 -15.87 18.94 -1.74
CA ALA A 212 -14.93 18.78 -0.65
C ALA A 212 -15.17 17.38 -0.06
N PRO A 213 -14.12 16.57 0.20
CA PRO A 213 -14.30 15.19 0.63
C PRO A 213 -15.26 15.10 1.81
N ASP A 214 -16.29 14.27 1.67
CA ASP A 214 -17.33 14.01 2.67
C ASP A 214 -16.73 13.24 3.85
N ILE A 215 -15.95 13.99 4.62
CA ILE A 215 -15.28 13.64 5.86
C ILE A 215 -15.57 14.79 6.80
N GLN A 216 -16.42 14.57 7.79
CA GLN A 216 -16.72 15.52 8.85
C GLN A 216 -17.10 14.72 10.08
N LEU A 217 -16.27 14.79 11.11
CA LEU A 217 -16.58 14.18 12.40
C LEU A 217 -17.10 15.23 13.40
N SER A 218 -17.95 14.75 14.29
CA SER A 218 -18.48 15.42 15.47
C SER A 218 -18.26 14.51 16.70
N PRO A 219 -18.50 15.01 17.92
CA PRO A 219 -18.58 14.20 19.14
C PRO A 219 -19.56 13.01 19.10
N SER A 220 -20.46 12.95 18.11
CA SER A 220 -21.45 11.87 17.92
C SER A 220 -20.94 10.69 17.08
N GLU A 221 -19.92 10.88 16.24
CA GLU A 221 -19.34 9.80 15.42
C GLU A 221 -18.14 9.20 16.15
N TYR A 222 -18.40 8.24 17.04
CA TYR A 222 -17.41 7.64 17.95
C TYR A 222 -17.09 6.15 17.65
N GLY A 223 -17.87 5.51 16.78
CA GLY A 223 -17.76 4.08 16.46
C GLY A 223 -18.13 3.12 17.60
N VAL A 224 -18.09 1.81 17.36
CA VAL A 224 -18.72 0.81 18.24
C VAL A 224 -18.07 0.68 19.62
N GLN A 225 -16.80 1.05 19.75
CA GLN A 225 -16.07 1.14 21.01
C GLN A 225 -15.29 2.44 21.11
N HIS A 226 -15.49 3.18 22.19
CA HIS A 226 -14.94 4.52 22.42
C HIS A 226 -14.77 4.78 23.93
N ILE A 227 -14.14 5.90 24.29
CA ILE A 227 -14.29 6.52 25.61
C ILE A 227 -15.51 7.46 25.63
N THR A 228 -16.07 7.76 26.80
CA THR A 228 -17.11 8.80 26.92
C THR A 228 -16.54 10.19 26.66
N ASP A 229 -17.43 11.15 26.36
CA ASP A 229 -17.13 12.58 26.42
C ASP A 229 -16.05 13.08 25.42
N LEU A 230 -16.07 12.58 24.18
CA LEU A 230 -15.22 13.10 23.09
C LEU A 230 -15.49 14.59 22.84
N ASP A 231 -14.43 15.39 22.68
CA ASP A 231 -14.54 16.85 22.54
C ASP A 231 -14.54 17.35 21.08
N ALA A 232 -15.24 18.46 20.85
CA ALA A 232 -15.36 19.07 19.54
C ALA A 232 -14.02 19.57 18.94
N PRO A 233 -13.06 20.13 19.70
CA PRO A 233 -11.71 20.41 19.20
C PRO A 233 -11.00 19.19 18.61
N SER A 234 -11.12 18.02 19.24
CA SER A 234 -10.54 16.76 18.76
C SER A 234 -11.26 16.25 17.52
N ALA A 235 -12.60 16.34 17.47
CA ALA A 235 -13.41 16.03 16.29
C ALA A 235 -13.04 16.91 15.07
N GLN A 236 -12.85 18.21 15.29
CA GLN A 236 -12.38 19.15 14.28
C GLN A 236 -10.94 18.82 13.84
N LYS A 237 -10.07 18.47 14.78
CA LYS A 237 -8.66 18.17 14.47
C LYS A 237 -8.51 16.88 13.68
N VAL A 238 -9.20 15.81 14.05
CA VAL A 238 -9.18 14.55 13.29
C VAL A 238 -9.76 14.74 11.89
N THR A 239 -10.87 15.50 11.76
CA THR A 239 -11.44 15.87 10.46
C THR A 239 -10.42 16.56 9.55
N ALA A 240 -9.69 17.55 10.06
CA ALA A 240 -8.69 18.28 9.27
C ALA A 240 -7.53 17.40 8.81
N LEU A 241 -7.03 16.51 9.67
CA LEU A 241 -5.93 15.59 9.35
C LEU A 241 -6.35 14.46 8.39
N LEU A 242 -7.60 14.00 8.48
CA LEU A 242 -8.18 13.04 7.53
C LEU A 242 -8.35 13.65 6.14
N LYS A 243 -8.83 14.89 6.04
CA LYS A 243 -8.86 15.63 4.76
C LYS A 243 -7.45 15.85 4.20
N GLU A 244 -6.50 16.20 5.05
CA GLU A 244 -5.10 16.33 4.64
C GLU A 244 -4.50 15.00 4.13
N ASN A 245 -4.87 13.86 4.72
CA ASN A 245 -4.51 12.54 4.21
C ASN A 245 -5.13 12.28 2.82
N HIS A 246 -6.45 12.46 2.72
CA HIS A 246 -7.24 12.22 1.51
C HIS A 246 -6.72 13.03 0.30
N GLU A 247 -6.41 14.31 0.52
CA GLU A 247 -5.94 15.22 -0.54
C GLU A 247 -4.48 14.94 -0.97
N LYS A 248 -3.62 14.46 -0.07
CA LYS A 248 -2.16 14.42 -0.30
C LYS A 248 -1.58 13.04 -0.52
N PHE A 249 -2.17 11.98 0.03
CA PHE A 249 -1.50 10.69 0.16
C PHE A 249 -2.24 9.54 -0.51
N HIS A 250 -1.45 8.63 -1.08
CA HIS A 250 -1.94 7.39 -1.64
C HIS A 250 -2.36 6.43 -0.52
N THR A 251 -3.21 5.45 -0.86
CA THR A 251 -3.60 4.36 0.08
C THR A 251 -2.49 3.36 0.41
N TYR A 252 -1.31 3.54 -0.20
CA TYR A 252 -0.06 2.82 0.08
C TYR A 252 1.03 3.83 0.37
N TRP A 253 1.89 3.61 1.36
CA TRP A 253 3.03 4.49 1.62
C TRP A 253 4.25 4.21 0.73
N ASN A 254 4.29 3.07 0.04
CA ASN A 254 5.39 2.71 -0.87
C ASN A 254 4.94 1.88 -2.09
N PHE A 255 5.85 1.73 -3.05
CA PHE A 255 5.70 0.88 -4.24
C PHE A 255 5.97 -0.63 -3.96
N LYS A 256 5.66 -1.09 -2.74
CA LYS A 256 5.60 -2.51 -2.37
C LYS A 256 4.19 -2.91 -1.88
N GLY A 257 3.18 -2.04 -2.10
CA GLY A 257 1.82 -2.25 -1.63
C GLY A 257 1.61 -2.10 -0.12
N TYR A 258 2.54 -1.52 0.64
CA TYR A 258 2.37 -1.38 2.10
C TYR A 258 1.41 -0.22 2.39
N HIS A 259 0.37 -0.48 3.16
CA HIS A 259 -0.80 0.38 3.32
C HIS A 259 -0.56 1.63 4.15
N ASN A 260 -1.13 2.75 3.72
CA ASN A 260 -1.18 3.98 4.51
C ASN A 260 -2.11 3.77 5.72
N HIS A 261 -1.57 3.98 6.94
CA HIS A 261 -2.30 3.76 8.19
C HIS A 261 -2.92 5.02 8.80
N GLN A 262 -2.75 6.20 8.20
CA GLN A 262 -3.16 7.48 8.79
C GLN A 262 -4.64 7.48 9.20
N THR A 263 -5.55 7.17 8.27
CA THR A 263 -7.00 7.07 8.53
C THR A 263 -7.32 6.12 9.68
N HIS A 264 -6.65 4.95 9.70
CA HIS A 264 -6.88 3.92 10.71
C HIS A 264 -6.41 4.36 12.10
N TYR A 265 -5.23 4.99 12.19
CA TYR A 265 -4.66 5.42 13.47
C TYR A 265 -5.40 6.64 14.01
N LEU A 266 -5.70 7.63 13.17
CA LEU A 266 -6.40 8.86 13.54
C LEU A 266 -7.80 8.59 14.12
N LEU A 267 -8.63 7.81 13.45
CA LEU A 267 -9.98 7.47 13.93
C LEU A 267 -9.95 6.65 15.22
N THR A 268 -9.02 5.70 15.31
CA THR A 268 -8.83 4.91 16.53
C THR A 268 -8.37 5.79 17.70
N ALA A 269 -7.39 6.66 17.48
CA ALA A 269 -6.86 7.57 18.50
C ALA A 269 -7.95 8.53 18.98
N TYR A 270 -8.77 9.07 18.06
CA TYR A 270 -9.92 9.92 18.39
C TYR A 270 -10.95 9.18 19.25
N ALA A 271 -11.41 7.98 18.85
CA ALA A 271 -12.33 7.16 19.65
C ALA A 271 -11.76 6.77 21.03
N LEU A 272 -10.42 6.71 21.15
CA LEU A 272 -9.70 6.46 22.39
C LEU A 272 -9.33 7.74 23.17
N GLY A 273 -9.83 8.92 22.80
CA GLY A 273 -9.62 10.17 23.56
C GLY A 273 -8.25 10.84 23.35
N ALA A 274 -7.68 10.74 22.15
CA ALA A 274 -6.51 11.53 21.78
C ALA A 274 -6.88 13.01 21.58
N SER A 275 -6.25 13.89 22.35
CA SER A 275 -6.37 15.35 22.23
C SER A 275 -5.81 15.87 20.90
N PRO A 276 -6.10 17.13 20.49
CA PRO A 276 -5.65 17.67 19.19
C PRO A 276 -4.15 17.58 18.94
N ASP A 277 -3.32 17.78 19.97
CA ASP A 277 -1.86 17.67 19.88
C ASP A 277 -1.39 16.21 19.65
N LYS A 278 -2.07 15.24 20.26
CA LYS A 278 -1.79 13.80 20.06
C LYS A 278 -2.21 13.35 18.66
N LEU A 279 -3.35 13.84 18.17
CA LEU A 279 -3.81 13.59 16.80
C LEU A 279 -2.82 14.17 15.77
N GLN A 280 -2.32 15.39 15.99
CA GLN A 280 -1.25 15.96 15.16
C GLN A 280 0.04 15.12 15.21
N ASN A 281 0.50 14.74 16.41
CA ASN A 281 1.71 13.94 16.57
C ASN A 281 1.60 12.55 15.92
N ALA A 282 0.44 11.89 16.02
CA ALA A 282 0.12 10.64 15.33
C ALA A 282 0.22 10.78 13.80
N PHE A 283 -0.25 11.91 13.25
CA PHE A 283 -0.14 12.22 11.84
C PHE A 283 1.32 12.49 11.41
N ASP A 284 2.00 13.42 12.08
CA ASP A 284 3.36 13.87 11.73
C ASP A 284 4.39 12.74 11.75
N THR A 285 4.27 11.84 12.74
CA THR A 285 5.12 10.66 12.90
C THR A 285 5.10 9.79 11.63
N ASN A 286 3.92 9.67 11.01
CA ASN A 286 3.68 8.75 9.90
C ASN A 286 3.60 9.44 8.52
N ALA A 287 3.47 10.77 8.46
CA ALA A 287 3.26 11.52 7.22
C ALA A 287 4.51 11.60 6.32
N HIS A 288 5.70 11.68 6.92
CA HIS A 288 6.94 11.99 6.20
C HIS A 288 7.43 10.92 5.21
N TYR A 289 6.88 9.70 5.27
CA TYR A 289 7.21 8.59 4.36
C TYR A 289 6.04 8.16 3.45
N GLN A 290 4.91 8.87 3.48
CA GLN A 290 3.75 8.55 2.64
C GLN A 290 4.04 8.84 1.16
N ARG A 291 3.50 7.99 0.27
CA ARG A 291 3.52 8.21 -1.18
C ARG A 291 2.51 9.33 -1.51
N PRO A 292 2.90 10.36 -2.29
CA PRO A 292 1.95 11.37 -2.77
C PRO A 292 0.84 10.75 -3.62
N LEU A 293 -0.37 11.29 -3.49
CA LEU A 293 -1.49 10.98 -4.38
C LEU A 293 -1.23 11.54 -5.79
N ALA A 294 -1.43 10.71 -6.82
CA ALA A 294 -1.42 11.16 -8.20
C ALA A 294 -2.77 11.80 -8.58
N ARG A 295 -2.77 12.70 -9.56
CA ARG A 295 -4.03 13.27 -10.08
C ARG A 295 -4.76 12.25 -10.96
N ALA A 296 -6.06 12.10 -10.75
CA ALA A 296 -6.95 11.31 -11.60
C ALA A 296 -7.02 11.84 -13.05
N ASP A 297 -7.19 10.92 -14.00
CA ASP A 297 -7.36 11.21 -15.43
C ASP A 297 -8.84 11.17 -15.81
N GLU A 298 -9.39 12.34 -16.16
CA GLU A 298 -10.79 12.51 -16.54
C GLU A 298 -11.25 11.52 -17.63
N GLN A 299 -10.39 11.19 -18.61
CA GLN A 299 -10.76 10.27 -19.69
C GLN A 299 -10.75 8.81 -19.26
N ARG A 300 -10.09 8.46 -18.14
CA ARG A 300 -10.21 7.12 -17.52
C ARG A 300 -11.40 7.09 -16.55
N VAL A 301 -11.57 8.11 -15.72
CA VAL A 301 -12.70 8.25 -14.78
C VAL A 301 -14.04 8.12 -15.51
N GLN A 302 -14.24 8.83 -16.63
CA GLN A 302 -15.48 8.74 -17.42
C GLN A 302 -15.71 7.34 -18.03
N LYS A 303 -14.64 6.56 -18.28
CA LYS A 303 -14.73 5.19 -18.79
C LYS A 303 -14.95 4.14 -17.69
N LEU A 304 -14.62 4.44 -16.43
CA LEU A 304 -14.89 3.54 -15.30
C LEU A 304 -16.39 3.31 -15.03
N TYR A 305 -17.27 4.09 -15.68
CA TYR A 305 -18.72 3.85 -15.70
C TYR A 305 -19.13 2.64 -16.56
N ASP A 306 -18.23 2.11 -17.40
CA ASP A 306 -18.38 0.82 -18.08
C ASP A 306 -17.79 -0.31 -17.22
N ASP A 307 -18.62 -1.29 -16.86
CA ASP A 307 -18.26 -2.35 -15.91
C ASP A 307 -17.10 -3.25 -16.42
N ASP A 308 -16.98 -3.50 -17.73
CA ASP A 308 -15.88 -4.32 -18.28
C ASP A 308 -14.57 -3.50 -18.39
N TYR A 309 -14.63 -2.20 -18.69
CA TYR A 309 -13.46 -1.31 -18.57
C TYR A 309 -13.00 -1.17 -17.12
N PHE A 310 -13.92 -0.99 -16.17
CA PHE A 310 -13.65 -1.00 -14.73
C PHE A 310 -12.90 -2.28 -14.32
N LEU A 311 -13.41 -3.44 -14.73
CA LEU A 311 -12.80 -4.75 -14.48
C LEU A 311 -11.41 -4.89 -15.13
N SER A 312 -11.19 -4.30 -16.30
CA SER A 312 -9.92 -4.40 -17.04
C SER A 312 -8.73 -3.70 -16.36
N LEU A 313 -8.99 -2.71 -15.50
CA LEU A 313 -7.97 -1.94 -14.78
C LEU A 313 -7.71 -2.43 -13.35
N MET A 314 -8.49 -3.40 -12.85
CA MET A 314 -8.41 -3.84 -11.46
C MET A 314 -7.06 -4.49 -11.13
N SER A 315 -6.68 -4.45 -9.85
CA SER A 315 -5.41 -5.02 -9.34
C SER A 315 -4.14 -4.28 -9.81
N ASN A 316 -4.26 -3.06 -10.34
CA ASN A 316 -3.12 -2.16 -10.62
C ASN A 316 -3.21 -0.87 -9.78
N GLU A 317 -2.18 -0.60 -8.98
CA GLU A 317 -2.11 0.56 -8.09
C GLU A 317 -2.02 1.92 -8.81
N ASP A 318 -1.54 1.96 -10.05
CA ASP A 318 -1.44 3.21 -10.83
C ASP A 318 -2.81 3.88 -11.09
N TYR A 319 -3.91 3.14 -10.96
CA TYR A 319 -5.28 3.64 -11.17
C TYR A 319 -6.03 3.99 -9.87
N TYR A 320 -5.38 3.94 -8.70
CA TYR A 320 -6.03 4.26 -7.41
C TYR A 320 -6.74 5.62 -7.42
N ALA A 321 -6.09 6.65 -7.95
CA ALA A 321 -6.66 7.99 -8.05
C ALA A 321 -7.88 8.06 -8.98
N ASP A 322 -7.86 7.29 -10.08
CA ASP A 322 -9.00 7.24 -11.02
C ASP A 322 -10.20 6.54 -10.37
N TYR A 323 -9.97 5.44 -9.64
CA TYR A 323 -11.02 4.76 -8.88
C TYR A 323 -11.56 5.62 -7.72
N LEU A 324 -10.71 6.39 -7.04
CA LEU A 324 -11.12 7.29 -5.96
C LEU A 324 -12.06 8.39 -6.48
N GLU A 325 -11.66 9.10 -7.52
CA GLU A 325 -12.49 10.12 -8.17
C GLU A 325 -13.80 9.54 -8.72
N PHE A 326 -13.75 8.33 -9.30
CA PHE A 326 -14.93 7.60 -9.75
C PHE A 326 -15.91 7.28 -8.62
N PHE A 327 -15.44 6.71 -7.50
CA PHE A 327 -16.31 6.36 -6.38
C PHE A 327 -16.88 7.60 -5.67
N THR A 328 -16.10 8.68 -5.52
CA THR A 328 -16.58 9.97 -5.02
C THR A 328 -17.75 10.49 -5.87
N ARG A 329 -17.60 10.54 -7.21
CA ARG A 329 -18.68 10.96 -8.11
C ARG A 329 -19.91 10.05 -7.99
N LYS A 330 -19.71 8.73 -8.01
CA LYS A 330 -20.78 7.73 -7.84
C LYS A 330 -21.55 7.91 -6.54
N PHE A 331 -20.89 8.28 -5.44
CA PHE A 331 -21.55 8.50 -4.15
C PHE A 331 -22.44 9.75 -4.15
N HIS A 332 -22.02 10.83 -4.82
CA HIS A 332 -22.87 12.02 -5.00
C HIS A 332 -24.03 11.80 -5.99
N GLU A 333 -23.89 10.87 -6.95
CA GLU A 333 -24.94 10.51 -7.91
C GLU A 333 -26.01 9.56 -7.33
N GLU A 334 -25.59 8.48 -6.66
CA GLU A 334 -26.43 7.33 -6.32
C GLU A 334 -26.58 7.09 -4.80
N GLY A 335 -25.78 7.77 -3.96
CA GLY A 335 -25.65 7.50 -2.53
C GLY A 335 -24.69 6.32 -2.25
N TRP A 336 -23.83 6.46 -1.24
CA TRP A 336 -22.75 5.49 -1.02
C TRP A 336 -23.25 4.08 -0.69
N GLN A 337 -24.38 3.94 0.01
CA GLN A 337 -24.99 2.64 0.32
C GLN A 337 -25.42 1.90 -0.96
N THR A 338 -26.03 2.61 -1.91
CA THR A 338 -26.45 2.07 -3.21
C THR A 338 -25.26 1.55 -4.01
N VAL A 339 -24.18 2.34 -4.04
CA VAL A 339 -22.95 2.02 -4.78
C VAL A 339 -22.21 0.85 -4.12
N VAL A 340 -22.06 0.85 -2.79
CA VAL A 340 -21.50 -0.30 -2.05
C VAL A 340 -22.31 -1.57 -2.31
N HIS A 341 -23.65 -1.52 -2.27
CA HIS A 341 -24.47 -2.67 -2.59
C HIS A 341 -24.27 -3.16 -4.04
N ARG A 342 -24.28 -2.27 -5.04
CA ARG A 342 -23.99 -2.63 -6.44
C ARG A 342 -22.61 -3.27 -6.60
N TYR A 343 -21.57 -2.64 -6.04
CA TYR A 343 -20.17 -2.97 -6.29
C TYR A 343 -19.56 -3.99 -5.32
N MET A 344 -20.23 -4.41 -4.24
CA MET A 344 -19.72 -5.42 -3.29
C MET A 344 -20.72 -6.56 -2.99
N LEU A 345 -22.03 -6.29 -3.00
CA LEU A 345 -23.02 -7.20 -2.42
C LEU A 345 -23.96 -7.83 -3.46
N SER A 346 -24.12 -7.23 -4.63
CA SER A 346 -25.08 -7.62 -5.66
C SER A 346 -24.90 -9.03 -6.28
N LYS A 347 -23.85 -9.77 -5.90
CA LYS A 347 -23.50 -11.12 -6.42
C LYS A 347 -23.38 -11.19 -7.95
N THR A 348 -23.09 -10.05 -8.56
CA THR A 348 -22.65 -9.94 -9.95
C THR A 348 -21.16 -10.29 -10.06
N LYS A 349 -20.69 -10.59 -11.29
CA LYS A 349 -19.25 -10.77 -11.60
C LYS A 349 -18.40 -9.64 -11.01
N LEU A 350 -18.83 -8.39 -11.16
CA LEU A 350 -18.09 -7.23 -10.64
C LEU A 350 -18.11 -7.19 -9.11
N ALA A 351 -19.27 -7.42 -8.48
CA ALA A 351 -19.38 -7.43 -7.03
C ALA A 351 -18.52 -8.50 -6.34
N ASP A 352 -18.48 -9.73 -6.87
CA ASP A 352 -17.64 -10.78 -6.29
C ASP A 352 -16.13 -10.54 -6.54
N GLU A 353 -15.74 -9.92 -7.67
CA GLU A 353 -14.35 -9.49 -7.91
C GLU A 353 -13.88 -8.41 -6.92
N MET A 354 -14.75 -7.45 -6.61
CA MET A 354 -14.49 -6.43 -5.59
C MET A 354 -14.51 -7.01 -4.17
N LEU A 355 -15.54 -7.80 -3.81
CA LEU A 355 -15.70 -8.33 -2.46
C LEU A 355 -14.53 -9.25 -2.06
N VAL A 356 -14.02 -10.09 -2.96
CA VAL A 356 -12.81 -10.90 -2.69
C VAL A 356 -11.60 -10.02 -2.35
N ARG A 357 -11.46 -8.87 -3.02
CA ARG A 357 -10.35 -7.94 -2.78
C ARG A 357 -10.51 -7.14 -1.49
N LEU A 358 -11.73 -6.98 -0.97
CA LEU A 358 -11.97 -6.34 0.34
C LEU A 358 -11.19 -7.07 1.45
N PHE A 359 -11.16 -8.41 1.37
CA PHE A 359 -10.45 -9.30 2.31
C PHE A 359 -8.95 -9.47 2.00
N ALA A 360 -8.42 -8.87 0.92
CA ALA A 360 -7.01 -8.98 0.52
C ALA A 360 -6.06 -8.06 1.31
N GLY A 361 -4.75 -8.10 1.01
CA GLY A 361 -3.77 -7.12 1.50
C GLY A 361 -3.64 -7.06 3.03
N LEU A 362 -3.64 -8.21 3.70
CA LEU A 362 -3.73 -8.32 5.17
C LEU A 362 -4.92 -7.52 5.75
N VAL A 363 -6.11 -7.69 5.16
CA VAL A 363 -7.38 -7.05 5.53
C VAL A 363 -7.38 -5.52 5.58
N HIS A 364 -6.40 -4.83 5.00
CA HIS A 364 -6.38 -3.37 5.00
C HIS A 364 -7.58 -2.72 4.29
N PRO A 365 -8.07 -3.21 3.13
CA PRO A 365 -9.29 -2.67 2.51
C PRO A 365 -10.53 -2.87 3.39
N LEU A 366 -10.68 -4.05 4.02
CA LEU A 366 -11.72 -4.33 5.00
C LEU A 366 -11.63 -3.43 6.25
N ILE A 367 -10.42 -3.15 6.76
CA ILE A 367 -10.20 -2.24 7.89
C ILE A 367 -10.57 -0.80 7.48
N HIS A 368 -10.14 -0.34 6.31
CA HIS A 368 -10.43 1.02 5.83
C HIS A 368 -11.92 1.22 5.57
N PHE A 369 -12.56 0.24 4.92
CA PHE A 369 -14.01 0.21 4.71
C PHE A 369 -14.77 0.15 6.04
N GLY A 370 -14.29 -0.68 6.97
CA GLY A 370 -14.80 -0.80 8.32
C GLY A 370 -14.84 0.54 9.05
N PHE A 371 -13.73 1.29 9.04
CA PHE A 371 -13.68 2.66 9.57
C PHE A 371 -14.63 3.62 8.86
N GLY A 372 -14.70 3.58 7.52
CA GLY A 372 -15.58 4.44 6.73
C GLY A 372 -17.07 4.24 7.07
N VAL A 373 -17.51 2.99 7.20
CA VAL A 373 -18.89 2.64 7.58
C VAL A 373 -19.15 2.87 9.08
N GLU A 374 -18.18 2.58 9.95
CA GLU A 374 -18.32 2.74 11.40
C GLU A 374 -18.52 4.20 11.84
N PHE A 375 -17.87 5.13 11.14
CA PHE A 375 -17.98 6.58 11.40
C PHE A 375 -18.90 7.30 10.39
N GLU A 376 -19.56 6.55 9.49
CA GLU A 376 -20.42 7.08 8.42
C GLU A 376 -19.78 8.20 7.58
N GLN A 377 -18.54 8.00 7.12
CA GLN A 377 -17.73 8.99 6.39
C GLN A 377 -17.55 8.62 4.90
N PRO A 378 -18.37 9.13 3.96
CA PRO A 378 -18.35 8.69 2.56
C PRO A 378 -16.99 8.86 1.86
N GLY A 379 -16.21 9.89 2.16
CA GLY A 379 -14.86 10.06 1.58
C GLY A 379 -13.91 8.92 1.93
N ILE A 380 -14.01 8.36 3.13
CA ILE A 380 -13.20 7.22 3.60
C ILE A 380 -13.75 5.90 3.03
N ILE A 381 -15.06 5.79 2.80
CA ILE A 381 -15.64 4.66 2.07
C ILE A 381 -15.16 4.66 0.61
N ALA A 382 -14.99 5.83 -0.01
CA ALA A 382 -14.44 5.96 -1.37
C ALA A 382 -12.94 5.60 -1.42
N GLU A 383 -12.13 6.06 -0.44
CA GLU A 383 -10.75 5.59 -0.25
C GLU A 383 -10.68 4.05 -0.15
N ALA A 384 -11.57 3.43 0.63
CA ALA A 384 -11.61 1.99 0.81
C ALA A 384 -12.04 1.22 -0.44
N MET A 385 -13.03 1.71 -1.19
CA MET A 385 -13.47 1.08 -2.44
C MET A 385 -12.42 1.22 -3.56
N ALA A 386 -11.74 2.37 -3.65
CA ALA A 386 -10.62 2.56 -4.56
C ALA A 386 -9.41 1.68 -4.16
N GLN A 387 -9.11 1.59 -2.85
CA GLN A 387 -8.10 0.67 -2.33
C GLN A 387 -8.45 -0.78 -2.68
N THR A 388 -9.72 -1.17 -2.54
CA THR A 388 -10.21 -2.52 -2.90
C THR A 388 -10.03 -2.80 -4.39
N ALA A 389 -10.37 -1.87 -5.28
CA ALA A 389 -10.26 -2.07 -6.72
C ALA A 389 -8.82 -2.34 -7.19
N VAL A 390 -7.82 -1.73 -6.53
CA VAL A 390 -6.39 -1.91 -6.86
C VAL A 390 -5.71 -3.09 -6.17
N HIS A 391 -6.41 -3.87 -5.33
CA HIS A 391 -5.82 -5.04 -4.65
C HIS A 391 -5.80 -6.31 -5.52
N LEU A 392 -4.92 -7.25 -5.17
CA LEU A 392 -4.87 -8.58 -5.77
C LEU A 392 -6.01 -9.49 -5.30
N ARG A 393 -6.50 -10.34 -6.19
CA ARG A 393 -7.63 -11.27 -5.97
C ARG A 393 -7.27 -12.59 -5.26
N CYS A 394 -6.21 -12.61 -4.45
CA CYS A 394 -5.56 -13.85 -3.97
C CYS A 394 -6.54 -14.87 -3.38
N PHE A 395 -7.46 -14.43 -2.53
CA PHE A 395 -8.42 -15.31 -1.85
C PHE A 395 -9.58 -15.84 -2.72
N ALA A 396 -9.68 -15.49 -4.01
CA ALA A 396 -10.83 -15.85 -4.86
C ALA A 396 -11.14 -17.36 -4.89
N PRO A 397 -10.18 -18.28 -5.09
CA PRO A 397 -10.47 -19.71 -5.17
C PRO A 397 -10.96 -20.29 -3.83
N TYR A 398 -10.50 -19.70 -2.72
CA TYR A 398 -10.78 -20.16 -1.37
C TYR A 398 -12.13 -19.65 -0.83
N LEU A 399 -12.40 -18.34 -0.90
CA LEU A 399 -13.64 -17.76 -0.37
C LEU A 399 -14.87 -18.19 -1.20
N LEU A 400 -14.81 -18.06 -2.53
CA LEU A 400 -15.90 -18.50 -3.41
C LEU A 400 -16.02 -20.04 -3.44
N GLY A 401 -14.91 -20.76 -3.29
CA GLY A 401 -14.90 -22.22 -3.21
C GLY A 401 -15.56 -22.75 -1.94
N SER A 402 -15.25 -22.17 -0.78
CA SER A 402 -15.83 -22.58 0.51
C SER A 402 -17.28 -22.13 0.66
N GLU A 403 -17.65 -20.95 0.16
CA GLU A 403 -19.06 -20.52 0.04
C GLU A 403 -19.89 -21.49 -0.81
N LYS A 404 -19.35 -21.93 -1.96
CA LYS A 404 -20.01 -22.92 -2.82
C LYS A 404 -20.14 -24.29 -2.15
N LEU A 405 -19.15 -24.71 -1.35
CA LEU A 405 -19.14 -25.99 -0.64
C LEU A 405 -19.99 -25.99 0.64
N ALA A 406 -20.28 -24.82 1.22
CA ALA A 406 -21.14 -24.70 2.41
C ALA A 406 -22.54 -25.33 2.18
N SER A 407 -23.06 -25.19 0.95
CA SER A 407 -24.33 -25.79 0.52
C SER A 407 -24.28 -27.33 0.52
N GLY A 408 -24.64 -27.94 1.66
CA GLY A 408 -24.59 -29.40 1.89
C GLY A 408 -23.55 -29.84 2.92
N THR A 409 -22.81 -28.90 3.51
CA THR A 409 -21.81 -29.15 4.56
C THR A 409 -22.40 -28.87 5.95
N GLN A 410 -22.06 -29.69 6.96
CA GLN A 410 -22.50 -29.50 8.34
C GLN A 410 -21.70 -28.36 9.01
N SER A 411 -22.39 -27.37 9.59
CA SER A 411 -21.78 -26.27 10.35
C SER A 411 -21.15 -26.76 11.67
N LYS A 412 -20.07 -26.09 12.10
CA LYS A 412 -19.31 -26.32 13.35
C LYS A 412 -18.96 -24.99 14.03
N PRO A 413 -18.73 -24.99 15.37
CA PRO A 413 -18.06 -23.89 16.06
C PRO A 413 -16.71 -23.55 15.42
N LEU A 414 -16.37 -22.26 15.35
CA LEU A 414 -15.16 -21.79 14.66
C LEU A 414 -13.89 -22.38 15.30
N ILE A 415 -13.85 -22.41 16.63
CA ILE A 415 -12.75 -22.96 17.43
C ILE A 415 -12.45 -24.45 17.10
N ASN A 416 -13.47 -25.26 16.79
CA ASN A 416 -13.27 -26.66 16.43
C ASN A 416 -12.56 -26.77 15.06
N ILE A 417 -12.84 -25.86 14.13
CA ILE A 417 -12.22 -25.85 12.80
C ILE A 417 -10.76 -25.39 12.90
N PHE A 418 -10.43 -24.44 13.78
CA PHE A 418 -9.04 -24.11 14.13
C PHE A 418 -8.28 -25.34 14.68
N GLN A 419 -8.90 -26.10 15.59
CA GLN A 419 -8.31 -27.32 16.15
C GLN A 419 -8.12 -28.42 15.08
N GLU A 420 -9.09 -28.62 14.18
CA GLU A 420 -8.96 -29.55 13.05
C GLU A 420 -7.85 -29.12 12.08
N ILE A 421 -7.66 -27.82 11.85
CA ILE A 421 -6.51 -27.32 11.07
C ILE A 421 -5.20 -27.68 11.75
N ARG A 422 -5.02 -27.39 13.05
CA ARG A 422 -3.79 -27.73 13.81
C ARG A 422 -3.50 -29.24 13.77
N GLN A 423 -4.53 -30.08 13.80
CA GLN A 423 -4.42 -31.54 13.83
C GLN A 423 -4.03 -32.17 12.48
N ASP A 424 -4.08 -31.42 11.36
CA ASP A 424 -3.67 -31.89 10.03
C ASP A 424 -2.49 -31.06 9.48
N PRO A 425 -1.22 -31.48 9.74
CA PRO A 425 -0.02 -30.83 9.22
C PRO A 425 0.04 -30.66 7.69
N SER A 426 -0.76 -31.39 6.90
CA SER A 426 -0.77 -31.22 5.45
C SER A 426 -1.38 -29.87 5.01
N LEU A 427 -2.14 -29.21 5.89
CA LEU A 427 -2.82 -27.95 5.61
C LEU A 427 -1.93 -26.71 5.80
N TYR A 428 -0.76 -26.88 6.43
CA TYR A 428 0.15 -25.80 6.79
C TYR A 428 1.64 -26.20 6.64
N ASP A 429 1.92 -27.13 5.71
CA ASP A 429 3.28 -27.56 5.38
C ASP A 429 4.16 -26.40 4.87
N LEU A 430 5.46 -26.47 5.16
CA LEU A 430 6.43 -25.42 4.82
C LEU A 430 6.57 -25.19 3.30
N SER A 431 6.19 -26.14 2.43
CA SER A 431 6.17 -25.92 0.98
C SER A 431 5.15 -24.87 0.51
N TYR A 432 4.14 -24.57 1.32
CA TYR A 432 3.20 -23.46 1.09
C TYR A 432 3.72 -22.11 1.63
N TRP A 433 4.78 -22.10 2.44
CA TRP A 433 5.22 -20.94 3.20
C TRP A 433 6.57 -20.38 2.71
N ASP A 434 6.53 -19.15 2.21
CA ASP A 434 7.67 -18.41 1.66
C ASP A 434 8.42 -17.55 2.70
N GLY A 435 8.26 -17.88 3.99
CA GLY A 435 8.90 -17.17 5.10
C GLY A 435 8.03 -16.08 5.74
N GLY A 436 6.76 -15.95 5.36
CA GLY A 436 5.74 -15.24 6.15
C GLY A 436 6.02 -13.76 6.40
N SER A 437 6.68 -13.10 5.45
CA SER A 437 7.19 -11.73 5.59
C SER A 437 6.71 -10.77 4.49
N THR A 438 5.89 -11.24 3.56
CA THR A 438 5.37 -10.44 2.44
C THR A 438 3.88 -10.10 2.65
N LEU A 439 3.28 -9.42 1.67
CA LEU A 439 1.83 -9.21 1.58
C LEU A 439 1.15 -10.21 0.62
N ASP A 440 1.96 -10.97 -0.13
CA ASP A 440 1.58 -11.80 -1.27
C ASP A 440 1.87 -13.30 -1.03
N ASP A 441 1.93 -13.70 0.25
CA ASP A 441 2.38 -15.03 0.69
C ASP A 441 1.66 -16.16 -0.08
N ASN A 442 2.41 -17.06 -0.73
CA ASN A 442 1.92 -17.91 -1.82
C ASN A 442 0.79 -18.88 -1.44
N VAL A 443 0.70 -19.28 -0.16
CA VAL A 443 -0.40 -20.09 0.41
C VAL A 443 -1.78 -19.44 0.22
N LEU A 444 -1.86 -18.10 0.25
CA LEU A 444 -3.13 -17.37 0.21
C LEU A 444 -3.84 -17.49 -1.15
N GLY A 445 -3.08 -17.75 -2.22
CA GLY A 445 -3.60 -18.05 -3.56
C GLY A 445 -3.67 -19.55 -3.91
N ASN A 446 -3.03 -20.42 -3.11
CA ASN A 446 -2.87 -21.86 -3.37
C ASN A 446 -3.27 -22.72 -2.17
N ALA A 447 -4.35 -22.32 -1.48
CA ALA A 447 -4.86 -23.03 -0.31
C ALA A 447 -5.09 -24.53 -0.60
N PRO A 448 -4.63 -25.45 0.27
CA PRO A 448 -4.90 -26.88 0.13
C PRO A 448 -6.42 -27.13 0.01
N PRO A 449 -6.91 -27.97 -0.92
CA PRO A 449 -8.35 -28.15 -1.14
C PRO A 449 -9.13 -28.53 0.14
N ARG A 450 -8.50 -29.32 1.03
CA ARG A 450 -9.03 -29.72 2.32
C ARG A 450 -9.24 -28.54 3.30
N LEU A 451 -8.43 -27.48 3.20
CA LEU A 451 -8.64 -26.24 3.97
C LEU A 451 -9.91 -25.51 3.52
N THR A 452 -10.22 -25.53 2.22
CA THR A 452 -11.49 -25.01 1.66
C THR A 452 -12.71 -25.82 2.12
N GLU A 453 -12.57 -27.15 2.24
CA GLU A 453 -13.60 -28.02 2.82
C GLU A 453 -13.84 -27.77 4.31
N LEU A 454 -12.79 -27.44 5.08
CA LEU A 454 -12.91 -27.05 6.48
C LEU A 454 -13.55 -25.67 6.62
N ALA A 455 -13.18 -24.70 5.77
CA ALA A 455 -13.76 -23.37 5.73
C ALA A 455 -15.26 -23.36 5.39
N ALA A 456 -15.73 -24.34 4.60
CA ALA A 456 -17.14 -24.57 4.31
C ALA A 456 -17.97 -25.02 5.54
N GLN A 457 -17.32 -25.41 6.64
CA GLN A 457 -17.97 -25.80 7.90
C GLN A 457 -18.19 -24.62 8.85
N TRP A 458 -17.67 -23.43 8.53
CA TRP A 458 -18.12 -22.19 9.17
C TRP A 458 -19.31 -21.65 8.39
N GLN A 459 -20.51 -21.70 9.01
CA GLN A 459 -21.77 -21.24 8.44
C GLN A 459 -22.67 -20.63 9.52
N VAL A 460 -23.42 -19.60 9.16
CA VAL A 460 -24.29 -18.85 10.09
C VAL A 460 -25.73 -18.81 9.54
N SER A 461 -26.72 -19.06 10.40
CA SER A 461 -28.13 -18.94 10.01
C SER A 461 -28.49 -17.51 9.61
N PRO A 462 -29.32 -17.28 8.58
CA PRO A 462 -29.81 -15.93 8.22
C PRO A 462 -30.88 -15.43 9.21
N ASN A 463 -30.47 -15.11 10.44
CA ASN A 463 -31.26 -14.37 11.42
C ASN A 463 -30.35 -13.55 12.36
N GLU A 464 -30.82 -12.41 12.85
CA GLU A 464 -30.02 -11.47 13.64
C GLU A 464 -29.44 -12.08 14.95
N HIS A 465 -30.14 -13.05 15.58
CA HIS A 465 -29.66 -13.72 16.81
C HIS A 465 -28.41 -14.57 16.54
N ASP A 466 -28.47 -15.45 15.54
CA ASP A 466 -27.36 -16.33 15.20
C ASP A 466 -26.19 -15.55 14.59
N LEU A 467 -26.50 -14.45 13.88
CA LEU A 467 -25.52 -13.49 13.36
C LEU A 467 -24.74 -12.77 14.47
N ASP A 468 -25.42 -12.21 15.48
CA ASP A 468 -24.73 -11.54 16.60
C ASP A 468 -23.93 -12.54 17.44
N GLN A 469 -24.47 -13.74 17.68
CA GLN A 469 -23.74 -14.85 18.33
C GLN A 469 -22.48 -15.24 17.54
N ALA A 470 -22.57 -15.37 16.21
CA ALA A 470 -21.43 -15.73 15.36
C ALA A 470 -20.40 -14.60 15.23
N THR A 471 -20.86 -13.34 15.24
CA THR A 471 -19.99 -12.15 15.29
C THR A 471 -19.17 -12.14 16.59
N ALA A 472 -19.83 -12.41 17.73
CA ALA A 472 -19.17 -12.49 19.02
C ALA A 472 -18.19 -13.69 19.10
N GLU A 473 -18.57 -14.88 18.62
CA GLU A 473 -17.68 -16.05 18.54
C GLU A 473 -16.43 -15.76 17.69
N MET A 474 -16.62 -15.17 16.50
CA MET A 474 -15.54 -14.81 15.59
C MET A 474 -14.57 -13.82 16.24
N ILE A 475 -15.06 -12.78 16.92
CA ILE A 475 -14.23 -11.83 17.67
C ILE A 475 -13.51 -12.51 18.85
N ASN A 476 -14.18 -13.38 19.61
CA ASN A 476 -13.61 -14.10 20.75
C ASN A 476 -12.48 -15.06 20.35
N VAL A 477 -12.72 -15.91 19.34
CA VAL A 477 -11.75 -16.90 18.87
C VAL A 477 -10.51 -16.23 18.28
N ASN A 478 -10.65 -15.16 17.49
CA ASN A 478 -9.50 -14.42 16.97
C ASN A 478 -8.62 -13.83 18.09
N ALA A 479 -9.24 -13.25 19.12
CA ALA A 479 -8.50 -12.71 20.27
C ALA A 479 -7.80 -13.83 21.06
N TRP A 480 -8.49 -14.94 21.31
CA TRP A 480 -7.93 -16.10 22.01
C TRP A 480 -6.75 -16.74 21.27
N VAL A 481 -6.88 -16.97 19.96
CA VAL A 481 -5.81 -17.52 19.11
C VAL A 481 -4.61 -16.57 19.10
N THR A 482 -4.84 -15.26 19.02
CA THR A 482 -3.78 -14.24 19.08
C THR A 482 -3.03 -14.24 20.42
N ALA A 483 -3.73 -14.48 21.53
CA ALA A 483 -3.10 -14.63 22.84
C ALA A 483 -2.23 -15.89 22.93
N CYS A 484 -2.81 -17.03 22.57
CA CYS A 484 -2.27 -18.35 22.87
C CYS A 484 -1.18 -18.82 21.88
N ALA A 485 -1.07 -18.19 20.71
CA ALA A 485 -0.02 -18.44 19.70
C ALA A 485 1.38 -17.94 20.15
N GLN A 486 1.88 -18.48 21.25
CA GLN A 486 3.18 -18.17 21.86
C GLN A 486 4.23 -19.26 21.56
N ARG A 487 5.48 -18.98 21.93
CA ARG A 487 6.55 -19.97 22.00
C ARG A 487 7.11 -19.97 23.43
N PRO A 488 6.67 -20.86 24.35
CA PRO A 488 6.94 -20.74 25.78
C PRO A 488 8.41 -20.52 26.21
N PRO A 489 9.44 -21.07 25.54
CA PRO A 489 10.83 -20.75 25.86
C PRO A 489 11.24 -19.29 25.59
N LYS A 490 10.54 -18.56 24.70
CA LYS A 490 10.88 -17.23 24.18
C LYS A 490 10.09 -16.14 24.90
N GLU A 491 10.60 -14.91 24.96
CA GLU A 491 9.79 -13.79 25.48
C GLU A 491 8.44 -13.65 24.75
N VAL A 492 7.38 -13.32 25.49
CA VAL A 492 6.00 -13.19 24.97
C VAL A 492 5.97 -12.21 23.79
N LYS A 493 5.28 -12.60 22.71
CA LYS A 493 5.03 -11.77 21.52
C LYS A 493 3.67 -12.12 20.93
N LEU A 494 2.93 -11.12 20.46
CA LEU A 494 1.76 -11.36 19.61
C LEU A 494 2.20 -11.42 18.14
N ASP A 495 1.52 -12.23 17.34
CA ASP A 495 1.79 -12.37 15.90
C ASP A 495 1.19 -11.20 15.10
N PHE A 496 1.99 -10.59 14.24
CA PHE A 496 1.62 -9.45 13.42
C PHE A 496 0.39 -9.71 12.54
N PHE A 497 0.19 -10.92 12.04
CA PHE A 497 -0.92 -11.26 11.15
C PHE A 497 -2.18 -11.61 11.94
N LEU A 498 -2.03 -12.29 13.08
CA LEU A 498 -3.17 -12.61 13.95
C LEU A 498 -3.79 -11.33 14.56
N ILE A 499 -2.98 -10.34 14.97
CA ILE A 499 -3.52 -9.05 15.43
C ILE A 499 -4.29 -8.30 14.33
N HIS A 500 -3.99 -8.51 13.03
CA HIS A 500 -4.77 -7.89 11.94
C HIS A 500 -6.19 -8.47 11.90
N GLN A 501 -6.35 -9.77 12.15
CA GLN A 501 -7.67 -10.38 12.19
C GLN A 501 -8.50 -9.96 13.40
N VAL A 502 -7.87 -9.68 14.55
CA VAL A 502 -8.52 -9.02 15.69
C VAL A 502 -8.90 -7.57 15.35
N ASN A 503 -7.96 -6.80 14.77
CA ASN A 503 -8.16 -5.40 14.38
C ASN A 503 -9.27 -5.22 13.33
N ALA A 504 -9.50 -6.20 12.45
CA ALA A 504 -10.59 -6.18 11.47
C ALA A 504 -11.92 -6.73 12.02
N ALA A 505 -11.90 -7.55 13.07
CA ALA A 505 -13.11 -8.22 13.57
C ALA A 505 -14.12 -7.25 14.20
N ILE A 506 -13.67 -6.15 14.83
CA ILE A 506 -14.54 -5.12 15.44
C ILE A 506 -15.61 -4.57 14.47
N PHE A 507 -15.27 -4.38 13.20
CA PHE A 507 -16.15 -3.72 12.23
C PHE A 507 -17.40 -4.54 11.88
N PHE A 508 -17.41 -5.84 12.14
CA PHE A 508 -18.60 -6.68 11.89
C PHE A 508 -19.75 -6.30 12.85
N SER A 509 -19.44 -5.82 14.06
CA SER A 509 -20.45 -5.21 14.93
C SER A 509 -20.87 -3.80 14.51
N ALA A 510 -20.16 -3.14 13.59
CA ALA A 510 -20.60 -1.92 12.93
C ALA A 510 -21.49 -2.24 11.72
N PHE A 511 -21.12 -3.25 10.92
CA PHE A 511 -21.91 -3.76 9.80
C PHE A 511 -23.26 -4.33 10.27
N ASN A 512 -23.32 -5.11 11.36
CA ASN A 512 -24.59 -5.65 11.88
C ASN A 512 -25.61 -4.56 12.22
N LYS A 513 -25.16 -3.36 12.62
CA LYS A 513 -26.01 -2.21 12.96
C LYS A 513 -26.54 -1.45 11.74
N GLN A 514 -25.99 -1.68 10.54
CA GLN A 514 -26.41 -0.99 9.33
C GLN A 514 -27.79 -1.48 8.87
N SER A 515 -28.73 -0.55 8.72
CA SER A 515 -30.12 -0.82 8.28
C SER A 515 -30.26 -1.01 6.76
N TRP A 516 -29.23 -0.63 5.98
CA TRP A 516 -29.18 -0.81 4.52
C TRP A 516 -28.52 -2.14 4.10
N LEU A 517 -27.94 -2.90 5.05
CA LEU A 517 -27.45 -4.26 4.82
C LEU A 517 -28.56 -5.28 5.13
N THR A 518 -28.77 -6.25 4.24
CA THR A 518 -29.65 -7.40 4.53
C THR A 518 -29.01 -8.32 5.56
N VAL A 519 -29.81 -9.15 6.24
CA VAL A 519 -29.27 -10.14 7.19
C VAL A 519 -28.38 -11.14 6.46
N GLU A 520 -28.75 -11.49 5.24
CA GLU A 520 -28.02 -12.37 4.33
C GLU A 520 -26.65 -11.80 3.92
N ASP A 521 -26.55 -10.48 3.72
CA ASP A 521 -25.26 -9.81 3.42
C ASP A 521 -24.37 -9.73 4.66
N LYS A 522 -24.94 -9.36 5.82
CA LYS A 522 -24.22 -9.38 7.11
C LYS A 522 -23.67 -10.78 7.41
N VAL A 523 -24.48 -11.82 7.20
CA VAL A 523 -24.09 -13.23 7.32
C VAL A 523 -22.99 -13.60 6.34
N ARG A 524 -23.11 -13.24 5.05
CA ARG A 524 -22.04 -13.49 4.05
C ARG A 524 -20.71 -12.88 4.51
N LEU A 525 -20.74 -11.64 5.01
CA LEU A 525 -19.56 -10.95 5.52
C LEU A 525 -18.93 -11.66 6.74
N VAL A 526 -19.73 -12.05 7.73
CA VAL A 526 -19.24 -12.78 8.94
C VAL A 526 -18.73 -14.18 8.61
N GLU A 527 -19.36 -14.89 7.66
CA GLU A 527 -18.85 -16.15 7.14
C GLU A 527 -17.50 -15.97 6.44
N TRP A 528 -17.39 -15.00 5.53
CA TRP A 528 -16.15 -14.73 4.79
C TRP A 528 -15.01 -14.30 5.73
N LYS A 529 -15.30 -13.56 6.80
CA LYS A 529 -14.32 -13.23 7.84
C LYS A 529 -13.81 -14.47 8.57
N GLY A 530 -14.71 -15.30 9.13
CA GLY A 530 -14.29 -16.53 9.82
C GLY A 530 -13.55 -17.50 8.90
N ARG A 531 -13.93 -17.57 7.62
CA ARG A 531 -13.19 -18.31 6.58
C ARG A 531 -11.79 -17.72 6.38
N LEU A 532 -11.64 -16.40 6.29
CA LEU A 532 -10.33 -15.76 6.18
C LEU A 532 -9.43 -16.03 7.40
N ASP A 533 -10.02 -16.09 8.59
CA ASP A 533 -9.28 -16.31 9.83
C ASP A 533 -8.66 -17.72 9.88
N LEU A 534 -9.39 -18.72 9.37
CA LEU A 534 -8.91 -20.10 9.23
C LEU A 534 -7.72 -20.23 8.26
N ILE A 535 -7.77 -19.59 7.09
CA ILE A 535 -6.60 -19.58 6.16
C ILE A 535 -5.46 -18.71 6.69
N THR A 536 -5.75 -17.65 7.45
CA THR A 536 -4.71 -16.85 8.11
C THR A 536 -3.97 -17.71 9.14
N TYR A 537 -4.69 -18.46 9.97
CA TYR A 537 -4.10 -19.38 10.94
C TYR A 537 -3.23 -20.47 10.28
N ALA A 538 -3.75 -21.15 9.26
CA ALA A 538 -2.98 -22.11 8.46
C ALA A 538 -1.73 -21.46 7.84
N SER A 539 -1.84 -20.25 7.29
CA SER A 539 -0.73 -19.54 6.65
C SER A 539 0.42 -19.20 7.61
N ARG A 540 0.19 -19.15 8.93
CA ARG A 540 1.21 -18.89 9.96
C ARG A 540 1.78 -20.18 10.60
N ILE A 541 1.67 -21.30 9.89
CA ILE A 541 2.09 -22.65 10.32
C ILE A 541 1.25 -23.13 11.52
N ALA A 542 -0.05 -22.82 11.50
CA ALA A 542 -1.07 -23.21 12.50
C ALA A 542 -0.52 -23.28 13.94
N PRO A 543 -0.09 -22.14 14.53
CA PRO A 543 0.65 -22.12 15.78
C PRO A 543 -0.06 -22.88 16.90
N GLU A 544 0.72 -23.59 17.72
CA GLU A 544 0.19 -24.25 18.91
C GLU A 544 -0.32 -23.21 19.91
N LEU A 545 -1.44 -23.52 20.56
CA LEU A 545 -2.21 -22.57 21.35
C LEU A 545 -2.07 -22.93 22.83
N HIS A 546 -1.16 -22.21 23.50
CA HIS A 546 -0.76 -22.47 24.87
C HIS A 546 -1.59 -21.61 25.85
N GLU A 547 -2.74 -22.12 26.31
CA GLU A 547 -3.66 -21.39 27.21
C GLU A 547 -2.99 -20.83 28.48
N ASN A 548 -2.06 -21.60 29.08
CA ASN A 548 -1.33 -21.19 30.27
C ASN A 548 -0.51 -19.91 30.06
N GLU A 549 -0.05 -19.64 28.83
CA GLU A 549 0.73 -18.43 28.51
C GLU A 549 -0.10 -17.15 28.65
N LEU A 550 -1.44 -17.25 28.51
CA LEU A 550 -2.38 -16.19 28.84
C LEU A 550 -2.75 -16.23 30.32
N ALA A 551 -3.14 -17.39 30.86
CA ALA A 551 -3.66 -17.52 32.22
C ALA A 551 -2.62 -17.17 33.31
N ASP A 552 -1.36 -17.58 33.11
CA ASP A 552 -0.26 -17.32 34.04
C ASP A 552 0.42 -15.95 33.81
N TYR A 553 0.07 -15.21 32.75
CA TYR A 553 0.70 -13.91 32.48
C TYR A 553 0.53 -12.92 33.64
N LYS A 554 1.55 -12.10 33.86
CA LYS A 554 1.57 -11.05 34.88
C LYS A 554 1.99 -9.74 34.21
N PRO A 555 1.13 -8.69 34.20
CA PRO A 555 1.47 -7.38 33.66
C PRO A 555 2.77 -6.83 34.25
N ARG A 556 3.60 -6.19 33.43
CA ARG A 556 4.86 -5.56 33.88
C ARG A 556 4.64 -4.35 34.77
N VAL A 557 3.45 -3.75 34.71
CA VAL A 557 3.03 -2.64 35.57
C VAL A 557 1.65 -2.96 36.16
N PRO A 558 1.55 -3.81 37.21
CA PRO A 558 0.27 -4.26 37.76
C PRO A 558 -0.68 -3.12 38.17
N ASP A 559 -0.13 -2.05 38.75
CA ASP A 559 -0.89 -0.86 39.16
C ASP A 559 -1.49 -0.06 37.99
N GLN A 560 -1.14 -0.41 36.75
CA GLN A 560 -1.68 0.17 35.50
C GLN A 560 -2.37 -0.88 34.62
N ALA A 561 -2.71 -2.05 35.16
CA ALA A 561 -3.43 -3.10 34.47
C ALA A 561 -4.95 -2.82 34.42
N SER A 562 -5.35 -1.72 33.80
CA SER A 562 -6.76 -1.33 33.59
C SER A 562 -6.97 -0.70 32.21
N TRP A 563 -8.18 -0.83 31.65
CA TRP A 563 -8.47 -0.32 30.30
C TRP A 563 -8.12 1.16 30.10
N SER A 564 -8.48 2.03 31.05
CA SER A 564 -8.17 3.47 30.98
C SER A 564 -6.68 3.77 31.08
N ALA A 565 -5.92 3.00 31.86
CA ALA A 565 -4.47 3.13 31.96
C ALA A 565 -3.77 2.60 30.70
N LEU A 566 -4.20 1.47 30.14
CA LEU A 566 -3.67 0.91 28.89
C LEU A 566 -3.96 1.80 27.68
N VAL A 567 -5.18 2.32 27.55
CA VAL A 567 -5.52 3.33 26.53
C VAL A 567 -4.66 4.59 26.71
N SER A 568 -4.46 5.04 27.94
CA SER A 568 -3.57 6.17 28.24
C SER A 568 -2.10 5.87 27.92
N ARG A 569 -1.64 4.61 27.96
CA ARG A 569 -0.30 4.20 27.49
C ARG A 569 -0.25 4.18 25.96
N ALA A 570 -1.21 3.55 25.28
CA ALA A 570 -1.27 3.48 23.82
C ALA A 570 -1.31 4.87 23.15
N ASN A 571 -2.07 5.82 23.71
CA ASN A 571 -2.09 7.22 23.28
C ASN A 571 -0.80 8.03 23.62
N ARG A 572 0.32 7.34 23.87
CA ARG A 572 1.68 7.85 24.07
C ARG A 572 2.77 6.96 23.44
N ILE A 573 2.43 5.81 22.86
CA ILE A 573 3.39 4.94 22.17
C ILE A 573 3.49 5.40 20.72
N GLU A 574 4.69 5.76 20.27
CA GLU A 574 5.00 6.04 18.86
C GLU A 574 4.79 4.76 18.03
N ASP A 575 3.70 4.70 17.26
CA ASP A 575 3.23 3.54 16.49
C ASP A 575 2.52 4.02 15.20
N ASP A 576 2.27 3.10 14.27
CA ASP A 576 1.38 3.25 13.11
C ASP A 576 -0.07 2.83 13.45
N GLY A 577 -0.39 2.77 14.76
CA GLY A 577 -1.72 2.52 15.30
C GLY A 577 -2.11 1.05 15.47
N HIS A 578 -1.20 0.09 15.30
CA HIS A 578 -1.51 -1.34 15.57
C HIS A 578 -1.90 -1.59 17.02
N ILE A 579 -1.25 -0.93 17.99
CA ILE A 579 -1.55 -1.12 19.42
C ILE A 579 -2.87 -0.46 19.83
N SER A 580 -3.16 0.74 19.33
CA SER A 580 -4.44 1.40 19.62
C SER A 580 -5.62 0.65 18.99
N LYS A 581 -5.47 0.16 17.75
CA LYS A 581 -6.49 -0.69 17.09
C LYS A 581 -6.77 -1.94 17.92
N LEU A 582 -5.70 -2.60 18.40
CA LEU A 582 -5.82 -3.85 19.15
C LEU A 582 -6.50 -3.65 20.50
N LEU A 583 -6.12 -2.62 21.28
CA LEU A 583 -6.82 -2.32 22.53
C LEU A 583 -8.30 -2.02 22.33
N ARG A 584 -8.65 -1.26 21.28
CA ARG A 584 -10.04 -0.93 20.94
C ARG A 584 -10.84 -2.18 20.56
N ALA A 585 -10.27 -3.07 19.74
CA ALA A 585 -10.89 -4.33 19.35
C ALA A 585 -11.05 -5.31 20.52
N LEU A 586 -10.10 -5.36 21.45
CA LEU A 586 -10.18 -6.24 22.64
C LEU A 586 -11.19 -5.74 23.68
N ALA A 587 -11.27 -4.42 23.91
CA ALA A 587 -12.29 -3.85 24.80
C ALA A 587 -13.72 -4.11 24.26
N HIS A 588 -13.91 -3.93 22.94
CA HIS A 588 -15.15 -4.29 22.25
C HIS A 588 -15.46 -5.79 22.37
N GLY A 589 -14.47 -6.64 22.13
CA GLY A 589 -14.60 -8.09 22.19
C GLY A 589 -15.02 -8.61 23.56
N GLN A 590 -14.49 -8.04 24.64
CA GLN A 590 -14.93 -8.33 26.01
C GLN A 590 -16.41 -7.99 26.21
N ALA A 591 -16.84 -6.81 25.76
CA ALA A 591 -18.21 -6.34 25.93
C ALA A 591 -19.25 -7.22 25.21
N ILE A 592 -18.98 -7.65 23.97
CA ILE A 592 -19.90 -8.48 23.19
C ILE A 592 -19.82 -9.98 23.51
N SER A 593 -18.69 -10.47 24.04
CA SER A 593 -18.52 -11.89 24.38
C SER A 593 -19.16 -12.25 25.73
N GLY A 594 -19.11 -11.32 26.69
CA GLY A 594 -19.56 -11.54 28.07
C GLY A 594 -20.91 -12.25 28.24
N PRO A 595 -21.97 -11.96 27.45
CA PRO A 595 -23.24 -12.69 27.52
C PRO A 595 -23.13 -14.20 27.25
N TYR A 596 -22.20 -14.61 26.38
CA TYR A 596 -22.06 -15.98 25.90
C TYR A 596 -20.97 -16.78 26.63
N GLU A 597 -19.94 -16.11 27.17
CA GLU A 597 -18.75 -16.72 27.81
C GLU A 597 -19.09 -17.78 28.87
N ASN A 598 -20.20 -17.61 29.59
CA ASN A 598 -20.66 -18.51 30.64
C ASN A 598 -22.03 -19.17 30.35
N GLN A 599 -22.57 -19.00 29.14
CA GLN A 599 -23.89 -19.50 28.78
C GLN A 599 -23.88 -21.04 28.60
N PRO A 600 -24.74 -21.80 29.29
CA PRO A 600 -24.83 -23.24 29.12
C PRO A 600 -25.08 -23.64 27.66
N GLY A 601 -24.34 -24.63 27.18
CA GLY A 601 -24.39 -25.08 25.78
C GLY A 601 -23.54 -24.25 24.80
N LEU A 602 -23.25 -22.97 25.07
CA LEU A 602 -22.49 -22.10 24.16
C LEU A 602 -21.09 -21.71 24.67
N SER A 603 -20.86 -21.74 25.99
CA SER A 603 -19.60 -21.39 26.67
C SER A 603 -18.32 -22.12 26.15
N HIS A 604 -18.48 -23.20 25.38
CA HIS A 604 -17.37 -23.92 24.73
C HIS A 604 -16.89 -23.25 23.41
N ARG A 605 -17.70 -22.37 22.82
CA ARG A 605 -17.39 -21.61 21.59
C ARG A 605 -16.59 -20.32 21.87
N PHE A 606 -16.56 -19.90 23.14
CA PHE A 606 -15.99 -18.63 23.61
C PHE A 606 -14.81 -18.91 24.55
N PRO A 607 -13.62 -19.29 24.03
CA PRO A 607 -12.49 -19.69 24.86
C PRO A 607 -11.81 -18.54 25.62
N LEU A 608 -11.87 -17.28 25.15
CA LEU A 608 -11.39 -16.11 25.91
C LEU A 608 -12.50 -15.63 26.86
N LYS A 609 -12.19 -15.46 28.15
CA LYS A 609 -13.19 -15.17 29.20
C LYS A 609 -12.72 -14.12 30.21
N GLY A 610 -13.66 -13.30 30.68
CA GLY A 610 -13.50 -12.41 31.83
C GLY A 610 -12.25 -11.52 31.76
N ASP A 611 -11.41 -11.59 32.79
CA ASP A 611 -10.16 -10.81 32.88
C ASP A 611 -9.11 -11.20 31.82
N GLY A 612 -9.25 -12.35 31.15
CA GLY A 612 -8.34 -12.77 30.07
C GLY A 612 -8.23 -11.75 28.94
N TRP A 613 -9.31 -11.02 28.63
CA TRP A 613 -9.32 -9.90 27.70
C TRP A 613 -8.38 -8.77 28.11
N LEU A 614 -8.40 -8.41 29.40
CA LEU A 614 -7.54 -7.38 29.98
C LEU A 614 -6.10 -7.87 30.13
N THR A 615 -5.89 -9.16 30.42
CA THR A 615 -4.55 -9.78 30.42
C THR A 615 -3.91 -9.74 29.04
N LEU A 616 -4.65 -10.08 27.97
CA LEU A 616 -4.20 -9.95 26.59
C LEU A 616 -3.91 -8.49 26.20
N ALA A 617 -4.74 -7.55 26.65
CA ALA A 617 -4.48 -6.12 26.47
C ALA A 617 -3.18 -5.66 27.16
N ASN A 618 -2.86 -6.19 28.34
CA ASN A 618 -1.56 -5.97 28.98
C ASN A 618 -0.42 -6.62 28.19
N MET A 619 -0.56 -7.86 27.71
CA MET A 619 0.43 -8.51 26.85
C MET A 619 0.75 -7.66 25.60
N ALA A 620 -0.28 -7.14 24.92
CA ALA A 620 -0.12 -6.28 23.76
C ALA A 620 0.73 -5.03 24.06
N VAL A 621 0.36 -4.26 25.09
CA VAL A 621 1.09 -3.04 25.44
C VAL A 621 2.49 -3.37 25.97
N ASP A 622 2.65 -4.33 26.89
CA ASP A 622 3.95 -4.59 27.50
C ASP A 622 4.98 -5.20 26.52
N THR A 623 4.54 -5.94 25.49
CA THR A 623 5.45 -6.51 24.48
C THR A 623 5.92 -5.50 23.43
N THR A 624 5.33 -4.30 23.39
CA THR A 624 5.54 -3.28 22.35
C THR A 624 5.92 -1.90 22.88
N ASP A 625 5.52 -1.54 24.11
CA ASP A 625 5.84 -0.29 24.80
C ASP A 625 7.35 -0.06 24.80
N SER A 626 7.75 1.05 24.19
CA SER A 626 9.14 1.46 24.04
C SER A 626 10.03 0.44 23.31
N VAL A 627 9.47 -0.58 22.63
CA VAL A 627 10.21 -1.58 21.83
C VAL A 627 10.38 -1.07 20.39
N PRO A 628 11.55 -1.27 19.72
CA PRO A 628 11.73 -0.94 18.31
C PRO A 628 10.68 -1.60 17.43
N TYR A 629 10.12 -0.87 16.45
CA TYR A 629 8.97 -1.28 15.65
C TYR A 629 9.07 -2.71 15.08
N LEU A 630 10.23 -3.08 14.51
CA LEU A 630 10.45 -4.39 13.91
C LEU A 630 10.42 -5.56 14.92
N ASP A 631 10.59 -5.28 16.21
CA ASP A 631 10.71 -6.26 17.30
C ASP A 631 9.50 -6.27 18.25
N ARG A 632 8.47 -5.47 17.94
CA ARG A 632 7.16 -5.47 18.63
C ARG A 632 6.43 -6.80 18.47
N TRP A 633 6.49 -7.37 17.27
CA TRP A 633 5.66 -8.50 16.83
C TRP A 633 6.51 -9.66 16.32
N VAL A 634 6.03 -10.90 16.53
CA VAL A 634 6.50 -12.04 15.73
C VAL A 634 5.76 -12.05 14.38
N ARG A 635 6.34 -12.69 13.36
CA ARG A 635 5.79 -12.76 12.00
C ARG A 635 5.83 -14.22 11.52
N GLY A 636 4.76 -14.98 11.78
CA GLY A 636 4.70 -16.43 11.56
C GLY A 636 4.95 -17.23 12.83
N ALA A 637 4.15 -17.02 13.89
CA ALA A 637 4.33 -17.64 15.20
C ALA A 637 4.45 -19.18 15.23
N GLY A 638 3.90 -19.91 14.25
CA GLY A 638 4.02 -21.38 14.18
C GLY A 638 5.36 -21.89 13.63
N ALA A 639 6.14 -21.04 12.97
CA ALA A 639 7.47 -21.38 12.45
C ALA A 639 8.57 -21.05 13.48
N ASP A 640 9.67 -21.79 13.46
CA ASP A 640 10.80 -21.58 14.39
C ASP A 640 11.59 -20.28 14.10
N LEU A 641 11.96 -20.07 12.83
CA LEU A 641 12.87 -19.00 12.39
C LEU A 641 12.44 -17.57 12.83
N PRO A 642 11.15 -17.17 12.80
CA PRO A 642 10.72 -15.86 13.30
C PRO A 642 10.99 -15.62 14.79
N TRP A 643 11.19 -16.67 15.60
CA TRP A 643 11.48 -16.57 17.03
C TRP A 643 12.96 -16.47 17.37
N ASP A 644 13.89 -16.77 16.45
CA ASP A 644 15.32 -16.84 16.75
C ASP A 644 15.89 -15.51 17.25
N LYS A 645 15.35 -14.38 16.76
CA LYS A 645 15.75 -13.03 17.18
C LYS A 645 15.26 -12.62 18.58
N PHE A 646 14.34 -13.37 19.18
CA PHE A 646 13.81 -13.09 20.52
C PHE A 646 14.57 -13.90 21.57
N VAL A 647 14.83 -13.28 22.73
CA VAL A 647 15.58 -13.91 23.84
C VAL A 647 14.77 -15.00 24.53
N ASN A 648 15.44 -15.98 25.14
CA ASN A 648 14.77 -17.00 25.94
C ASN A 648 14.41 -16.45 27.33
N ARG A 649 13.34 -16.97 27.95
CA ARG A 649 12.95 -16.62 29.33
C ARG A 649 13.99 -17.17 30.29
N GLY A 650 14.52 -16.30 31.16
CA GLY A 650 15.64 -16.61 32.06
C GLY A 650 17.02 -16.15 31.57
N GLU A 651 17.18 -15.82 30.28
CA GLU A 651 18.42 -15.22 29.74
C GLU A 651 18.48 -13.70 29.88
N ARG A 652 17.37 -13.06 30.30
CA ARG A 652 17.34 -11.63 30.65
C ARG A 652 18.12 -11.39 31.95
N VAL A 653 19.42 -11.13 31.81
CA VAL A 653 20.22 -10.45 32.85
C VAL A 653 19.65 -9.04 33.04
N ASP A 654 19.49 -8.61 34.29
CA ASP A 654 18.79 -7.36 34.67
C ASP A 654 19.68 -6.10 34.51
N ASP A 655 20.31 -5.99 33.35
CA ASP A 655 21.19 -4.89 32.98
C ASP A 655 20.38 -3.78 32.30
N GLY A 656 20.15 -2.66 33.00
CA GLY A 656 19.38 -1.49 32.55
C GLY A 656 19.98 -0.68 31.39
N LYS A 657 20.54 -1.34 30.35
CA LYS A 657 21.14 -0.73 29.16
C LYS A 657 20.69 -1.46 27.90
N ARG A 658 19.91 -0.78 27.06
CA ARG A 658 19.55 -1.27 25.72
C ARG A 658 20.76 -1.24 24.80
N TYR A 659 21.31 -2.40 24.49
CA TYR A 659 22.27 -2.57 23.41
C TYR A 659 21.51 -2.73 22.08
N GLY A 660 21.53 -1.67 21.25
CA GLY A 660 20.99 -1.75 19.89
C GLY A 660 21.85 -2.66 19.02
N LEU A 661 21.24 -3.67 18.40
CA LEU A 661 21.92 -4.67 17.57
C LEU A 661 22.48 -4.06 16.28
N LYS A 662 23.73 -3.57 16.35
CA LYS A 662 24.55 -3.32 15.16
C LYS A 662 25.05 -4.65 14.57
N GLY A 663 24.27 -5.17 13.63
CA GLY A 663 24.77 -6.01 12.54
C GLY A 663 24.46 -7.50 12.64
N VAL A 664 23.47 -7.93 11.85
CA VAL A 664 23.69 -8.97 10.83
C VAL A 664 23.07 -8.46 9.52
N LEU A 665 23.91 -8.00 8.58
CA LEU A 665 23.53 -7.69 7.20
C LEU A 665 24.72 -8.04 6.26
N GLN A 666 25.21 -9.27 6.37
CA GLN A 666 26.13 -9.90 5.43
C GLN A 666 25.84 -11.40 5.30
N ALA A 667 24.79 -11.71 4.54
CA ALA A 667 24.54 -12.98 3.87
C ALA A 667 23.69 -12.64 2.61
#